data_AF-A0A7X3QLK0-F1
#
_entry.id   AF-A0A7X3QLK0-F1
#
_cell.length_a   1.000
_cell.length_b   1.000
_cell.length_c   1.000
_cell.angle_alpha   90.00
_cell.angle_beta   90.00
_cell.angle_gamma   90.00
#
_symmetry.space_group_name_H-M   'P 1'
#
loop_
_entity.id
_entity.type
_entity.pdbx_description
1 polymer ?
#
loop_
_entity_poly.entity_id
_entity_poly.type
_entity_poly.pdbx_seq_one_letter_code
_entity_poly.pdbx_strand_id
1 'polypeptide(L)'
;MEPRLADAIGDYLRAHIERHGRKHTAEAFGVSRHTLWRFLERGQAGRALPRAVLDRVGSSLDAVDAATQALQARPPPAYEAAPPPDHLSARLEETLLDLCATPLTTVSELASFTREPVSSLRDRLDRLRRRGLADWRPHKLAELGQRPQRRWFPTSAGVAAACDASGSGDGLLRAAPVSRQWFRLLAERLDSVAIIYRVAERIAEADPDGGPLLVDHYRSGPYDALVTLSDGRTLGLLRQGPLLTPANLRYRLRSTERLNHGQRPQLSLVLAASDQDARRALRALGHPMDHHTMFVATTGAVLARNVGARVWQQCGNGVDIATPLAPELRLPDILGWLGDRTDAERKRWRTMDVLPDRKSLYSARMRATRPRPAEQLDTSYAVRLSRTDKQVLDLLADWPLCTAEQLAGLMGGVGRRRVNQALRRLRRRRLVERDDEGGGYVLNDEGLTVLARRDRAAVGAVLDRWTPQQYEGVYIGTSLRSLASQRDHQRGIVGFAARLSAEVGALPDEYELFDLLPTHRSQISYDAEGARQLLLPDVSFQLAHLGYFEWCLFEYERRATTPRRLPTRLRSYERYFRSRYAANDHGGLPPLVLFLFESERAEEGFLHVASFLPGVLLASTTTAVLEERGVLEQAWRLPPPHAPRRRFLADLRMVAKCPTDP
;
A
#
# COMPACT_ATOMS: atom_id res chain seq x y z
N MET A 1 16.22 -12.14 39.20
CA MET A 1 17.15 -12.36 38.07
C MET A 1 17.52 -10.99 37.56
N GLU A 2 18.81 -10.71 37.44
CA GLU A 2 19.32 -9.44 36.95
C GLU A 2 18.91 -9.24 35.48
N PRO A 3 18.49 -8.04 35.03
CA PRO A 3 17.99 -7.82 33.66
C PRO A 3 18.98 -8.28 32.58
N ARG A 4 20.28 -8.07 32.79
CA ARG A 4 21.34 -8.47 31.87
C ARG A 4 21.46 -9.98 31.71
N LEU A 5 21.27 -10.74 32.79
CA LEU A 5 21.29 -12.21 32.74
C LEU A 5 20.08 -12.77 31.99
N ALA A 6 18.91 -12.11 32.11
CA ALA A 6 17.72 -12.50 31.37
C ALA A 6 17.89 -12.29 29.85
N ASP A 7 18.54 -11.18 29.46
CA ASP A 7 18.86 -10.88 28.07
C ASP A 7 19.84 -11.90 27.48
N ALA A 8 20.92 -12.23 28.22
CA ALA A 8 21.90 -13.24 27.81
C ALA A 8 21.28 -14.64 27.65
N ILE A 9 20.39 -15.06 28.57
CA ILE A 9 19.62 -16.30 28.43
C ILE A 9 18.74 -16.25 27.16
N GLY A 10 18.15 -15.09 26.87
CA GLY A 10 17.37 -14.86 25.66
C GLY A 10 18.19 -15.04 24.39
N ASP A 11 19.40 -14.49 24.35
CA ASP A 11 20.32 -14.59 23.22
C ASP A 11 20.85 -16.01 23.02
N TYR A 12 21.19 -16.70 24.11
CA TYR A 12 21.54 -18.12 24.09
C TYR A 12 20.40 -18.97 23.50
N LEU A 13 19.16 -18.78 23.96
CA LEU A 13 18.00 -19.50 23.46
C LEU A 13 17.70 -19.21 21.99
N ARG A 14 17.93 -17.96 21.52
CA ARG A 14 17.80 -17.61 20.10
C ARG A 14 18.85 -18.33 19.26
N ALA A 15 20.11 -18.33 19.68
CA ALA A 15 21.18 -19.07 19.01
C ALA A 15 20.90 -20.58 18.99
N HIS A 16 20.41 -21.15 20.09
CA HIS A 16 20.05 -22.57 20.18
C HIS A 16 18.86 -22.93 19.28
N ILE A 17 17.84 -22.05 19.18
CA ILE A 17 16.70 -22.22 18.28
C ILE A 17 17.12 -22.13 16.82
N GLU A 18 17.99 -21.19 16.48
CA GLU A 18 18.51 -21.02 15.13
C GLU A 18 19.24 -22.28 14.68
N ARG A 19 20.02 -22.89 15.58
CA ARG A 19 20.80 -24.09 15.30
C ARG A 19 20.00 -25.39 15.28
N HIS A 20 19.11 -25.59 16.25
CA HIS A 20 18.45 -26.89 16.48
C HIS A 20 16.94 -26.88 16.22
N GLY A 21 16.36 -25.72 15.97
CA GLY A 21 14.92 -25.54 15.82
C GLY A 21 14.17 -25.48 17.16
N ARG A 22 12.98 -24.88 17.11
CA ARG A 22 12.16 -24.60 18.31
C ARG A 22 11.65 -25.86 19.03
N LYS A 23 11.36 -26.93 18.28
CA LYS A 23 10.86 -28.20 18.87
C LYS A 23 11.96 -28.84 19.72
N HIS A 24 13.13 -29.03 19.12
CA HIS A 24 14.28 -29.63 19.81
C HIS A 24 14.78 -28.77 20.97
N THR A 25 14.75 -27.44 20.82
CA THR A 25 15.10 -26.55 21.93
C THR A 25 14.13 -26.70 23.11
N ALA A 26 12.82 -26.75 22.86
CA ALA A 26 11.83 -26.95 23.92
C ALA A 26 12.03 -28.30 24.65
N GLU A 27 12.30 -29.37 23.90
CA GLU A 27 12.63 -30.70 24.43
C GLU A 27 13.94 -30.68 25.24
N ALA A 28 15.00 -30.02 24.75
CA ALA A 28 16.30 -29.95 25.39
C ALA A 28 16.29 -29.24 26.75
N PHE A 29 15.34 -28.31 26.96
CA PHE A 29 15.15 -27.60 28.23
C PHE A 29 13.95 -28.10 29.03
N GLY A 30 13.31 -29.20 28.63
CA GLY A 30 12.18 -29.80 29.36
C GLY A 30 10.97 -28.87 29.48
N VAL A 31 10.75 -27.96 28.53
CA VAL A 31 9.65 -27.00 28.56
C VAL A 31 8.71 -27.15 27.35
N SER A 32 7.47 -26.68 27.50
CA SER A 32 6.56 -26.62 26.35
C SER A 32 7.03 -25.57 25.32
N ARG A 33 6.69 -25.77 24.04
CA ARG A 33 6.92 -24.78 22.98
C ARG A 33 6.27 -23.43 23.27
N HIS A 34 5.14 -23.45 24.00
CA HIS A 34 4.44 -22.23 24.42
C HIS A 34 5.21 -21.46 25.50
N THR A 35 5.83 -22.17 26.46
CA THR A 35 6.68 -21.59 27.51
C THR A 35 7.92 -20.93 26.91
N LEU A 36 8.58 -21.61 25.97
CA LEU A 36 9.74 -21.08 25.23
C LEU A 36 9.38 -19.81 24.44
N TRP A 37 8.24 -19.81 23.74
CA TRP A 37 7.76 -18.64 22.99
C TRP A 37 7.40 -17.46 23.91
N ARG A 38 6.70 -17.71 25.03
CA ARG A 38 6.33 -16.65 25.99
C ARG A 38 7.55 -15.96 26.60
N PHE A 39 8.62 -16.71 26.90
CA PHE A 39 9.86 -16.12 27.40
C PHE A 39 10.51 -15.21 26.36
N LEU A 40 10.64 -15.67 25.11
CA LEU A 40 11.33 -14.91 24.06
C LEU A 40 10.58 -13.65 23.60
N GLU A 41 9.24 -13.66 23.62
CA GLU A 41 8.42 -12.53 23.16
C GLU A 41 8.00 -11.58 24.28
N ARG A 42 7.82 -12.08 25.50
CA ARG A 42 7.28 -11.29 26.61
C ARG A 42 8.22 -11.16 27.81
N GLY A 43 9.36 -11.88 27.82
CA GLY A 43 10.24 -11.95 28.99
C GLY A 43 9.59 -12.63 30.22
N GLN A 44 8.44 -13.29 30.04
CA GLN A 44 7.51 -13.67 31.10
C GLN A 44 7.31 -15.19 31.24
N ALA A 45 8.36 -16.00 31.14
CA ALA A 45 8.27 -17.33 31.72
C ALA A 45 8.61 -17.24 33.21
N GLY A 46 7.78 -17.86 34.06
CA GLY A 46 8.16 -18.11 35.45
C GLY A 46 9.54 -18.78 35.55
N ARG A 47 10.08 -18.85 36.77
CA ARG A 47 11.50 -19.20 37.06
C ARG A 47 12.03 -20.51 36.42
N ALA A 48 11.16 -21.37 35.88
CA ALA A 48 11.50 -22.69 35.33
C ALA A 48 12.43 -22.65 34.10
N LEU A 49 12.13 -21.85 33.06
CA LEU A 49 12.96 -21.84 31.84
C LEU A 49 14.33 -21.17 32.04
N PRO A 50 14.44 -19.99 32.69
CA PRO A 50 15.74 -19.43 33.03
C PRO A 50 16.58 -20.38 33.88
N ARG A 51 15.96 -21.07 34.85
CA ARG A 51 16.64 -22.08 35.67
C ARG A 51 17.14 -23.24 34.82
N ALA A 52 16.33 -23.80 33.93
CA ALA A 52 16.75 -24.89 33.05
C ALA A 52 17.92 -24.50 32.12
N VAL A 53 18.00 -23.23 31.70
CA VAL A 53 19.15 -22.73 30.94
C VAL A 53 20.37 -22.60 31.85
N LEU A 54 20.24 -21.97 33.01
CA LEU A 54 21.36 -21.78 33.95
C LEU A 54 21.91 -23.12 34.49
N ASP A 55 21.05 -24.10 34.75
CA ASP A 55 21.45 -25.45 35.18
C ASP A 55 22.27 -26.17 34.09
N ARG A 56 22.05 -25.83 32.81
CA ARG A 56 22.73 -26.45 31.66
C ARG A 56 23.98 -25.71 31.21
N VAL A 57 24.02 -24.40 31.40
CA VAL A 57 25.00 -23.50 30.78
C VAL A 57 25.92 -22.85 31.81
N GLY A 58 25.49 -22.78 33.08
CA GLY A 58 26.19 -22.10 34.17
C GLY A 58 25.35 -20.96 34.74
N SER A 59 25.58 -20.63 36.02
CA SER A 59 24.76 -19.68 36.79
C SER A 59 25.17 -18.20 36.65
N SER A 60 26.26 -17.90 35.93
CA SER A 60 26.78 -16.54 35.72
C SER A 60 26.53 -16.00 34.32
N LEU A 61 26.54 -14.67 34.17
CA LEU A 61 26.43 -13.99 32.87
C LEU A 61 27.53 -14.46 31.91
N ASP A 62 28.77 -14.47 32.37
CA ASP A 62 29.93 -14.88 31.56
C ASP A 62 29.82 -16.32 31.06
N ALA A 63 29.23 -17.23 31.85
CA ALA A 63 29.03 -18.62 31.44
C ALA A 63 28.00 -18.73 30.31
N VAL A 64 26.90 -17.96 30.40
CA VAL A 64 25.86 -17.92 29.35
C VAL A 64 26.40 -17.27 28.07
N ASP A 65 27.19 -16.21 28.18
CA ASP A 65 27.81 -15.54 27.03
C ASP A 65 28.86 -16.43 26.36
N ALA A 66 29.73 -17.08 27.15
CA ALA A 66 30.72 -18.02 26.63
C ALA A 66 30.05 -19.20 25.89
N ALA A 67 28.95 -19.73 26.42
CA ALA A 67 28.21 -20.79 25.77
C ALA A 67 27.48 -20.31 24.50
N THR A 68 26.94 -19.09 24.51
CA THR A 68 26.34 -18.47 23.32
C THR A 68 27.38 -18.32 22.21
N GLN A 69 28.56 -17.81 22.55
CA GLN A 69 29.69 -17.71 21.62
C GLN A 69 30.15 -19.08 21.13
N ALA A 70 30.26 -20.09 22.00
CA ALA A 70 30.60 -21.45 21.60
C ALA A 70 29.57 -22.06 20.64
N LEU A 71 28.29 -21.74 20.83
CA LEU A 71 27.20 -22.21 19.98
C LEU A 71 27.20 -21.54 18.61
N GLN A 72 27.63 -20.28 18.53
CA GLN A 72 27.78 -19.49 17.31
C GLN A 72 29.10 -19.81 16.56
N ALA A 73 30.18 -20.10 17.28
CA ALA A 73 31.50 -20.39 16.72
C ALA A 73 31.59 -21.79 16.12
N ARG A 74 30.79 -22.74 16.60
CA ARG A 74 30.68 -24.05 15.94
C ARG A 74 30.01 -23.84 14.58
N PRO A 75 30.57 -24.33 13.47
CA PRO A 75 29.84 -24.36 12.19
C PRO A 75 28.49 -25.03 12.43
N PRO A 76 27.37 -24.54 11.85
CA PRO A 76 26.08 -25.20 11.97
C PRO A 76 26.29 -26.69 11.66
N PRO A 77 25.62 -27.62 12.36
CA PRO A 77 25.78 -29.03 12.05
C PRO A 77 25.63 -29.17 10.54
N ALA A 78 26.67 -29.69 9.89
CA ALA A 78 26.56 -30.08 8.50
C ALA A 78 25.38 -31.04 8.51
N TYR A 79 24.23 -30.54 8.04
CA TYR A 79 23.18 -31.43 7.62
C TYR A 79 23.89 -32.16 6.49
N GLU A 80 24.37 -33.38 6.77
CA GLU A 80 24.69 -34.32 5.72
C GLU A 80 23.40 -34.38 4.91
N ALA A 81 23.39 -33.60 3.84
CA ALA A 81 22.39 -33.75 2.82
C ALA A 81 22.58 -35.21 2.42
N ALA A 82 21.62 -36.05 2.81
CA ALA A 82 21.47 -37.34 2.17
C ALA A 82 21.65 -37.06 0.68
N PRO A 83 22.59 -37.76 -0.01
CA PRO A 83 22.85 -37.51 -1.41
C PRO A 83 21.50 -37.42 -2.10
N PRO A 84 21.19 -36.31 -2.80
CA PRO A 84 19.89 -36.15 -3.40
C PRO A 84 19.68 -37.39 -4.26
N PRO A 85 18.54 -38.12 -4.15
CA PRO A 85 18.25 -39.12 -5.16
C PRO A 85 18.35 -38.40 -6.51
N ASP A 86 19.05 -39.02 -7.47
CA ASP A 86 19.46 -38.39 -8.73
C ASP A 86 18.29 -37.76 -9.52
N HIS A 87 17.05 -38.12 -9.16
CA HIS A 87 15.83 -37.53 -9.69
C HIS A 87 14.88 -37.00 -8.59
N LEU A 88 14.27 -35.85 -8.85
CA LEU A 88 13.11 -35.37 -8.10
C LEU A 88 11.94 -36.33 -8.33
N SER A 89 11.10 -36.55 -7.32
CA SER A 89 9.83 -37.20 -7.58
C SER A 89 8.95 -36.27 -8.43
N ALA A 90 8.08 -36.83 -9.28
CA ALA A 90 7.21 -36.05 -10.17
C ALA A 90 6.45 -34.93 -9.44
N ARG A 91 5.97 -35.18 -8.22
CA ARG A 91 5.29 -34.16 -7.40
C ARG A 91 6.20 -33.03 -6.88
N LEU A 92 7.48 -33.31 -6.61
CA LEU A 92 8.44 -32.28 -6.23
C LEU A 92 8.86 -31.43 -7.42
N GLU A 93 8.97 -32.07 -8.58
CA GLU A 93 9.23 -31.41 -9.86
C GLU A 93 8.07 -30.47 -10.24
N GLU A 94 6.84 -30.95 -10.17
CA GLU A 94 5.61 -30.16 -10.38
C GLU A 94 5.57 -28.93 -9.45
N THR A 95 5.75 -29.11 -8.13
CA THR A 95 5.79 -27.98 -7.18
C THR A 95 6.94 -27.00 -7.46
N LEU A 96 8.07 -27.47 -7.97
CA LEU A 96 9.19 -26.60 -8.34
C LEU A 96 8.87 -25.79 -9.61
N LEU A 97 8.20 -26.40 -10.60
CA LEU A 97 7.71 -25.71 -11.79
C LEU A 97 6.63 -24.68 -11.44
N ASP A 98 5.69 -25.01 -10.55
CA ASP A 98 4.67 -24.08 -10.05
C ASP A 98 5.29 -22.88 -9.34
N LEU A 99 6.32 -23.13 -8.52
CA LEU A 99 7.08 -22.07 -7.84
C LEU A 99 7.90 -21.23 -8.83
N CYS A 100 8.36 -21.79 -9.95
CA CYS A 100 9.00 -21.03 -11.02
C CYS A 100 7.99 -20.19 -11.80
N ALA A 101 6.76 -20.66 -12.00
CA ALA A 101 5.69 -19.92 -12.66
C ALA A 101 5.19 -18.76 -11.77
N THR A 102 5.11 -18.97 -10.45
CA THR A 102 4.63 -17.99 -9.48
C THR A 102 5.59 -17.83 -8.29
N PRO A 103 6.80 -17.28 -8.51
CA PRO A 103 7.77 -17.06 -7.45
C PRO A 103 7.30 -15.94 -6.54
N LEU A 104 7.79 -15.91 -5.30
CA LEU A 104 7.43 -14.95 -4.25
C LEU A 104 5.99 -15.12 -3.75
N THR A 105 5.39 -16.29 -3.94
CA THR A 105 4.10 -16.67 -3.36
C THR A 105 4.25 -17.11 -1.90
N THR A 106 3.17 -17.00 -1.14
CA THR A 106 3.01 -17.74 0.12
C THR A 106 2.49 -19.15 -0.17
N VAL A 107 2.60 -20.05 0.81
CA VAL A 107 2.05 -21.42 0.66
C VAL A 107 0.54 -21.39 0.42
N SER A 108 -0.19 -20.47 1.07
CA SER A 108 -1.65 -20.34 0.90
C SER A 108 -2.02 -19.85 -0.49
N GLU A 109 -1.31 -18.84 -1.00
CA GLU A 109 -1.53 -18.34 -2.37
C GLU A 109 -1.22 -19.44 -3.40
N LEU A 110 -0.07 -20.11 -3.29
CA LEU A 110 0.30 -21.19 -4.20
C LEU A 110 -0.71 -22.35 -4.16
N ALA A 111 -1.19 -22.72 -2.96
CA ALA A 111 -2.22 -23.72 -2.77
C ALA A 111 -3.54 -23.37 -3.46
N SER A 112 -3.95 -22.11 -3.38
CA SER A 112 -5.13 -21.64 -4.09
C SER A 112 -4.93 -21.64 -5.61
N PHE A 113 -3.71 -21.38 -6.09
CA PHE A 113 -3.40 -21.39 -7.52
C PHE A 113 -3.38 -22.79 -8.10
N THR A 114 -2.83 -23.77 -7.39
CA THR A 114 -2.73 -25.17 -7.84
C THR A 114 -3.91 -26.05 -7.42
N ARG A 115 -4.84 -25.53 -6.61
CA ARG A 115 -5.96 -26.26 -5.98
C ARG A 115 -5.51 -27.42 -5.10
N GLU A 116 -4.36 -27.27 -4.45
CA GLU A 116 -3.80 -28.30 -3.59
C GLU A 116 -3.96 -27.96 -2.10
N PRO A 117 -3.97 -28.97 -1.20
CA PRO A 117 -3.98 -28.70 0.23
C PRO A 117 -2.72 -27.97 0.70
N VAL A 118 -2.91 -26.92 1.51
CA VAL A 118 -1.83 -26.10 2.09
C VAL A 118 -0.80 -26.94 2.86
N SER A 119 -1.24 -27.99 3.56
CA SER A 119 -0.35 -28.90 4.30
C SER A 119 0.60 -29.66 3.37
N SER A 120 0.07 -30.26 2.30
CA SER A 120 0.82 -31.02 1.30
C SER A 120 1.87 -30.16 0.59
N LEU A 121 1.47 -28.96 0.16
CA LEU A 121 2.39 -28.02 -0.48
C LEU A 121 3.48 -27.52 0.47
N ARG A 122 3.14 -27.24 1.73
CA ARG A 122 4.13 -26.86 2.75
C ARG A 122 5.20 -27.93 2.90
N ASP A 123 4.79 -29.19 3.02
CA ASP A 123 5.73 -30.30 3.19
C ASP A 123 6.63 -30.48 1.95
N ARG A 124 6.08 -30.30 0.74
CA ARG A 124 6.86 -30.35 -0.50
C ARG A 124 7.86 -29.19 -0.61
N LEU A 125 7.43 -27.96 -0.32
CA LEU A 125 8.32 -26.79 -0.30
C LEU A 125 9.43 -26.94 0.75
N ASP A 126 9.14 -27.47 1.93
CA ASP A 126 10.16 -27.76 2.94
C ASP A 126 11.12 -28.89 2.53
N ARG A 127 10.68 -29.87 1.72
CA ARG A 127 11.58 -30.86 1.09
C ARG A 127 12.45 -30.22 0.01
N LEU A 128 11.89 -29.39 -0.87
CA LEU A 128 12.66 -28.64 -1.88
C LEU A 128 13.70 -27.73 -1.22
N ARG A 129 13.36 -27.10 -0.10
CA ARG A 129 14.30 -26.29 0.70
C ARG A 129 15.44 -27.08 1.28
N ARG A 130 15.16 -28.25 1.86
CA ARG A 130 16.20 -29.17 2.37
C ARG A 130 17.14 -29.66 1.28
N ARG A 131 16.66 -29.73 0.03
CA ARG A 131 17.48 -30.04 -1.15
C ARG A 131 18.18 -28.81 -1.76
N GLY A 132 18.03 -27.64 -1.17
CA GLY A 132 18.62 -26.39 -1.68
C GLY A 132 18.01 -25.88 -2.98
N LEU A 133 16.81 -26.35 -3.37
CA LEU A 133 16.14 -25.99 -4.63
C LEU A 133 15.11 -24.87 -4.46
N ALA A 134 14.61 -24.65 -3.25
CA ALA A 134 13.72 -23.55 -2.92
C ALA A 134 14.21 -22.86 -1.65
N ASP A 135 13.83 -21.61 -1.45
CA ASP A 135 14.06 -20.89 -0.20
C ASP A 135 12.92 -19.88 0.03
N TRP A 136 12.93 -19.18 1.15
CA TRP A 136 11.96 -18.14 1.44
C TRP A 136 12.59 -16.92 2.11
N ARG A 137 11.95 -15.76 1.95
CA ARG A 137 12.25 -14.54 2.70
C ARG A 137 11.03 -14.03 3.46
N PRO A 138 11.22 -13.47 4.67
CA PRO A 138 10.14 -12.81 5.37
C PRO A 138 9.83 -11.47 4.68
N HIS A 139 8.55 -11.22 4.42
CA HIS A 139 8.06 -9.98 3.84
C HIS A 139 7.00 -9.36 4.75
N LYS A 140 7.03 -8.04 4.88
CA LYS A 140 6.09 -7.28 5.72
C LYS A 140 5.50 -6.14 4.91
N LEU A 141 4.18 -6.09 4.84
CA LEU A 141 3.40 -5.04 4.21
C LEU A 141 2.18 -4.76 5.10
N ALA A 142 1.80 -3.49 5.27
CA ALA A 142 0.78 -3.11 6.26
C ALA A 142 -0.60 -3.67 5.90
N GLU A 143 -0.91 -3.62 4.61
CA GLU A 143 -2.15 -4.00 3.95
C GLU A 143 -2.43 -5.51 4.02
N LEU A 144 -1.38 -6.32 4.24
CA LEU A 144 -1.47 -7.78 4.33
C LEU A 144 -1.48 -8.32 5.77
N GLY A 145 -1.54 -7.42 6.76
CA GLY A 145 -1.67 -7.75 8.17
C GLY A 145 -0.42 -7.51 9.01
N GLN A 146 -0.48 -7.96 10.27
CA GLN A 146 0.60 -7.70 11.25
C GLN A 146 1.76 -8.69 11.18
N ARG A 147 1.50 -9.94 10.74
CA ARG A 147 2.51 -10.99 10.73
C ARG A 147 3.32 -10.97 9.43
N PRO A 148 4.66 -11.11 9.49
CA PRO A 148 5.46 -11.31 8.28
C PRO A 148 5.02 -12.57 7.53
N GLN A 149 4.89 -12.44 6.22
CA GLN A 149 4.58 -13.53 5.31
C GLN A 149 5.88 -14.20 4.84
N ARG A 150 5.87 -15.53 4.70
CA ARG A 150 6.97 -16.27 4.10
C ARG A 150 6.75 -16.36 2.60
N ARG A 151 7.55 -15.62 1.84
CA ARG A 151 7.49 -15.54 0.38
C ARG A 151 8.54 -16.50 -0.19
N TRP A 152 8.08 -17.58 -0.81
CA TRP A 152 8.92 -18.66 -1.33
C TRP A 152 9.44 -18.33 -2.72
N PHE A 153 10.63 -18.79 -3.07
CA PHE A 153 11.22 -18.60 -4.40
C PHE A 153 12.15 -19.77 -4.74
N PRO A 154 12.34 -20.10 -6.03
CA PRO A 154 13.31 -21.11 -6.43
C PRO A 154 14.73 -20.57 -6.27
N THR A 155 15.68 -21.38 -5.78
CA THR A 155 17.09 -20.99 -5.75
C THR A 155 17.70 -21.06 -7.15
N SER A 156 18.94 -20.58 -7.34
CA SER A 156 19.62 -20.76 -8.63
C SER A 156 19.76 -22.25 -9.02
N ALA A 157 19.96 -23.14 -8.05
CA ALA A 157 19.96 -24.59 -8.27
C ALA A 157 18.54 -25.11 -8.60
N GLY A 158 17.50 -24.60 -7.94
CA GLY A 158 16.11 -24.91 -8.26
C GLY A 158 15.71 -24.50 -9.66
N VAL A 159 16.11 -23.30 -10.10
CA VAL A 159 15.86 -22.85 -11.48
C VAL A 159 16.60 -23.75 -12.49
N ALA A 160 17.83 -24.17 -12.18
CA ALA A 160 18.55 -25.11 -13.04
C ALA A 160 17.83 -26.47 -13.14
N ALA A 161 17.43 -27.05 -12.00
CA ALA A 161 16.68 -28.30 -11.98
C ALA A 161 15.31 -28.19 -12.70
N ALA A 162 14.62 -27.05 -12.57
CA ALA A 162 13.37 -26.78 -13.28
C ALA A 162 13.57 -26.65 -14.80
N CYS A 163 14.67 -26.03 -15.22
CA CYS A 163 15.06 -25.97 -16.63
C CYS A 163 15.26 -27.38 -17.21
N ASP A 164 15.95 -28.25 -16.49
CA ASP A 164 16.21 -29.63 -16.90
C ASP A 164 14.90 -30.45 -16.99
N ALA A 165 14.02 -30.30 -15.99
CA ALA A 165 12.69 -30.90 -15.95
C ALA A 165 11.78 -30.46 -17.12
N SER A 166 11.83 -29.17 -17.50
CA SER A 166 11.00 -28.62 -18.57
C SER A 166 11.38 -29.06 -19.99
N GLY A 167 12.46 -29.81 -20.17
CA GLY A 167 12.97 -30.27 -21.47
C GLY A 167 13.55 -29.17 -22.37
N SER A 168 13.47 -27.89 -21.97
CA SER A 168 14.05 -26.75 -22.69
C SER A 168 14.48 -25.66 -21.72
N GLY A 169 15.77 -25.66 -21.34
CA GLY A 169 16.30 -24.72 -20.35
C GLY A 169 16.13 -23.24 -20.72
N ASP A 170 16.22 -22.92 -22.01
CA ASP A 170 15.96 -21.57 -22.54
C ASP A 170 14.47 -21.22 -22.58
N GLY A 171 13.60 -22.22 -22.74
CA GLY A 171 12.15 -22.07 -22.79
C GLY A 171 11.60 -21.54 -21.47
N LEU A 172 11.97 -22.17 -20.36
CA LEU A 172 11.50 -21.77 -19.02
C LEU A 172 11.94 -20.34 -18.66
N LEU A 173 13.20 -19.98 -18.88
CA LEU A 173 13.71 -18.63 -18.55
C LEU A 173 13.03 -17.52 -19.36
N ARG A 174 12.60 -17.84 -20.59
CA ARG A 174 11.85 -16.89 -21.43
C ARG A 174 10.39 -16.78 -21.01
N ALA A 175 9.75 -17.90 -20.67
CA ALA A 175 8.32 -17.96 -20.40
C ALA A 175 7.95 -17.61 -18.95
N ALA A 176 8.78 -17.97 -17.97
CA ALA A 176 8.48 -17.83 -16.55
C ALA A 176 9.28 -16.68 -15.88
N PRO A 177 8.77 -16.11 -14.78
CA PRO A 177 9.39 -15.01 -14.02
C PRO A 177 10.65 -15.36 -13.24
N VAL A 178 11.41 -16.34 -13.73
CA VAL A 178 12.66 -16.83 -13.13
C VAL A 178 13.90 -16.43 -13.91
N SER A 179 13.81 -15.59 -14.94
CA SER A 179 15.01 -14.95 -15.50
C SER A 179 15.56 -13.88 -14.56
N ARG A 180 16.88 -13.62 -14.61
CA ARG A 180 17.58 -12.62 -13.79
C ARG A 180 16.88 -11.27 -13.77
N GLN A 181 16.47 -10.83 -14.95
CA GLN A 181 15.88 -9.52 -15.13
C GLN A 181 14.43 -9.48 -14.64
N TRP A 182 13.64 -10.50 -14.95
CA TRP A 182 12.23 -10.54 -14.54
C TRP A 182 12.11 -10.74 -13.03
N PHE A 183 12.89 -11.66 -12.46
CA PHE A 183 12.93 -11.87 -11.02
C PHE A 183 13.38 -10.60 -10.28
N ARG A 184 14.35 -9.85 -10.82
CA ARG A 184 14.73 -8.53 -10.27
C ARG A 184 13.54 -7.58 -10.25
N LEU A 185 12.79 -7.47 -11.35
CA LEU A 185 11.60 -6.61 -11.42
C LEU A 185 10.55 -7.00 -10.38
N LEU A 186 10.29 -8.31 -10.21
CA LEU A 186 9.36 -8.78 -9.18
C LEU A 186 9.88 -8.52 -7.76
N ALA A 187 11.17 -8.71 -7.51
CA ALA A 187 11.80 -8.44 -6.22
C ALA A 187 11.76 -6.94 -5.85
N GLU A 188 11.99 -6.04 -6.81
CA GLU A 188 11.84 -4.59 -6.63
C GLU A 188 10.38 -4.18 -6.42
N ARG A 189 9.43 -4.97 -6.95
CA ARG A 189 7.97 -4.76 -6.85
C ARG A 189 7.27 -5.68 -5.87
N LEU A 190 8.00 -6.30 -4.94
CA LEU A 190 7.46 -7.37 -4.10
C LEU A 190 6.21 -6.94 -3.31
N ASP A 191 6.10 -5.67 -2.91
CA ASP A 191 4.89 -5.17 -2.24
C ASP A 191 3.65 -5.23 -3.16
N SER A 192 3.81 -4.84 -4.43
CA SER A 192 2.77 -4.95 -5.45
C SER A 192 2.46 -6.41 -5.78
N VAL A 193 3.48 -7.23 -5.95
CA VAL A 193 3.34 -8.68 -6.24
C VAL A 193 2.56 -9.38 -5.12
N ALA A 194 2.87 -9.06 -3.86
CA ALA A 194 2.18 -9.60 -2.71
C ALA A 194 0.69 -9.23 -2.66
N ILE A 195 0.34 -7.99 -3.01
CA ILE A 195 -1.06 -7.56 -3.15
C ILE A 195 -1.74 -8.33 -4.30
N ILE A 196 -1.09 -8.41 -5.46
CA ILE A 196 -1.62 -9.09 -6.65
C ILE A 196 -1.89 -10.57 -6.36
N TYR A 197 -0.95 -11.28 -5.74
CA TYR A 197 -1.15 -12.68 -5.36
C TYR A 197 -2.26 -12.86 -4.35
N ARG A 198 -2.39 -11.94 -3.38
CA ARG A 198 -3.51 -11.99 -2.44
C ARG A 198 -4.85 -11.76 -3.13
N VAL A 199 -4.92 -10.88 -4.14
CA VAL A 199 -6.13 -10.68 -4.95
C VAL A 199 -6.42 -11.90 -5.84
N ALA A 200 -5.40 -12.49 -6.46
CA ALA A 200 -5.55 -13.73 -7.23
C ALA A 200 -6.02 -14.90 -6.36
N GLU A 201 -5.58 -14.99 -5.10
CA GLU A 201 -6.07 -15.96 -4.12
C GLU A 201 -7.58 -15.73 -3.85
N ARG A 202 -8.04 -14.47 -3.74
CA ARG A 202 -9.47 -14.16 -3.65
C ARG A 202 -10.24 -14.56 -4.89
N ILE A 203 -9.65 -14.44 -6.09
CA ILE A 203 -10.28 -14.89 -7.33
C ILE A 203 -10.45 -16.41 -7.31
N ALA A 204 -9.44 -17.17 -6.88
CA ALA A 204 -9.55 -18.62 -6.70
C ALA A 204 -10.64 -19.02 -5.68
N GLU A 205 -10.70 -18.31 -4.55
CA GLU A 205 -11.74 -18.50 -3.52
C GLU A 205 -13.15 -18.22 -4.04
N ALA A 206 -13.29 -17.27 -4.97
CA ALA A 206 -14.58 -16.90 -5.57
C ALA A 206 -15.04 -17.87 -6.68
N ASP A 207 -14.18 -18.76 -7.16
CA ASP A 207 -14.45 -19.79 -8.16
C ASP A 207 -14.14 -21.19 -7.58
N PRO A 208 -14.92 -21.70 -6.61
CA PRO A 208 -14.59 -22.90 -5.85
C PRO A 208 -14.56 -24.17 -6.71
N ASP A 209 -15.39 -24.24 -7.75
CA ASP A 209 -15.48 -25.36 -8.69
C ASP A 209 -14.45 -25.25 -9.83
N GLY A 210 -13.75 -24.12 -9.92
CA GLY A 210 -12.69 -23.88 -10.90
C GLY A 210 -11.44 -24.71 -10.61
N GLY A 211 -10.74 -25.09 -11.67
CA GLY A 211 -9.44 -25.76 -11.57
C GLY A 211 -8.30 -24.82 -11.16
N PRO A 212 -7.04 -25.24 -11.38
CA PRO A 212 -5.88 -24.39 -11.19
C PRO A 212 -5.97 -23.10 -12.00
N LEU A 213 -5.45 -22.01 -11.45
CA LEU A 213 -5.35 -20.73 -12.14
C LEU A 213 -3.89 -20.39 -12.42
N LEU A 214 -3.67 -19.61 -13.48
CA LEU A 214 -2.36 -19.08 -13.86
C LEU A 214 -2.30 -17.59 -13.53
N VAL A 215 -1.19 -17.14 -12.93
CA VAL A 215 -0.94 -15.72 -12.63
C VAL A 215 0.33 -15.25 -13.33
N ASP A 216 0.16 -14.52 -14.43
CA ASP A 216 1.26 -14.06 -15.27
C ASP A 216 1.52 -12.57 -15.08
N HIS A 217 2.74 -12.21 -14.67
CA HIS A 217 3.11 -10.81 -14.48
C HIS A 217 3.53 -10.13 -15.79
N TYR A 218 3.04 -8.92 -16.05
CA TYR A 218 3.56 -8.14 -17.17
C TYR A 218 4.92 -7.53 -16.84
N ARG A 219 5.94 -7.83 -17.65
CA ARG A 219 7.24 -7.14 -17.60
C ARG A 219 7.10 -5.65 -17.95
N SER A 220 6.34 -5.39 -19.01
CA SER A 220 5.94 -4.09 -19.54
C SER A 220 4.54 -4.22 -20.15
N GLY A 221 3.69 -3.21 -20.01
CA GLY A 221 2.30 -3.28 -20.47
C GLY A 221 1.31 -2.55 -19.56
N PRO A 222 0.03 -2.51 -19.96
CA PRO A 222 -1.03 -1.79 -19.25
C PRO A 222 -1.33 -2.38 -17.87
N TYR A 223 -1.29 -3.71 -17.73
CA TYR A 223 -1.59 -4.43 -16.50
C TYR A 223 -0.34 -4.73 -15.68
N ASP A 224 -0.53 -5.06 -14.41
CA ASP A 224 0.51 -5.61 -13.54
C ASP A 224 0.56 -7.13 -13.61
N ALA A 225 -0.60 -7.78 -13.72
CA ALA A 225 -0.73 -9.21 -13.93
C ALA A 225 -1.97 -9.58 -14.77
N LEU A 226 -1.94 -10.78 -15.35
CA LEU A 226 -3.05 -11.48 -15.96
C LEU A 226 -3.36 -12.71 -15.11
N VAL A 227 -4.62 -12.91 -14.75
CA VAL A 227 -5.09 -14.14 -14.10
C VAL A 227 -5.92 -14.91 -15.11
N THR A 228 -5.52 -16.15 -15.40
CA THR A 228 -6.22 -17.05 -16.31
C THR A 228 -6.84 -18.19 -15.51
N LEU A 229 -8.17 -18.32 -15.59
CA LEU A 229 -8.91 -19.41 -14.97
C LEU A 229 -8.75 -20.70 -15.78
N SER A 230 -9.04 -21.85 -15.15
CA SER A 230 -8.85 -23.18 -15.78
C SER A 230 -9.66 -23.38 -17.06
N ASP A 231 -10.77 -22.65 -17.22
CA ASP A 231 -11.64 -22.70 -18.40
C ASP A 231 -11.25 -21.68 -19.49
N GLY A 232 -10.10 -21.02 -19.33
CA GLY A 232 -9.55 -20.05 -20.27
C GLY A 232 -10.08 -18.63 -20.12
N ARG A 233 -10.95 -18.35 -19.14
CA ARG A 233 -11.36 -16.98 -18.84
C ARG A 233 -10.19 -16.16 -18.31
N THR A 234 -10.13 -14.86 -18.63
CA THR A 234 -8.98 -14.01 -18.29
C THR A 234 -9.37 -12.70 -17.60
N LEU A 235 -8.65 -12.38 -16.52
CA LEU A 235 -8.79 -11.13 -15.75
C LEU A 235 -7.46 -10.36 -15.72
N GLY A 236 -7.48 -9.09 -16.14
CA GLY A 236 -6.35 -8.19 -16.01
C GLY A 236 -6.36 -7.49 -14.65
N LEU A 237 -5.23 -7.50 -13.94
CA LEU A 237 -5.07 -6.79 -12.68
C LEU A 237 -4.24 -5.52 -12.90
N LEU A 238 -4.78 -4.36 -12.51
CA LEU A 238 -4.11 -3.07 -12.56
C LEU A 238 -4.09 -2.44 -11.17
N ARG A 239 -2.91 -2.16 -10.63
CA ARG A 239 -2.77 -1.43 -9.35
C ARG A 239 -2.46 0.04 -9.61
N GLN A 240 -3.18 0.92 -8.91
CA GLN A 240 -2.87 2.35 -8.80
C GLN A 240 -2.24 2.60 -7.42
N GLY A 241 -0.90 2.57 -7.35
CA GLY A 241 -0.15 2.98 -6.16
C GLY A 241 -0.17 4.50 -5.93
N PRO A 242 0.24 4.98 -4.75
CA PRO A 242 0.19 6.40 -4.36
C PRO A 242 0.98 7.33 -5.29
N LEU A 243 2.04 6.84 -5.94
CA LEU A 243 2.81 7.66 -6.87
C LEU A 243 2.22 7.73 -8.29
N LEU A 244 1.21 6.92 -8.62
CA LEU A 244 0.59 6.92 -9.93
C LEU A 244 -0.42 8.06 -10.07
N THR A 245 -0.06 9.05 -10.89
CA THR A 245 -0.95 10.16 -11.23
C THR A 245 -2.15 9.70 -12.07
N PRO A 246 -3.28 10.43 -12.07
CA PRO A 246 -4.42 10.14 -12.95
C PRO A 246 -4.06 10.09 -14.44
N ALA A 247 -3.07 10.87 -14.87
CA ALA A 247 -2.56 10.84 -16.24
C ALA A 247 -1.87 9.49 -16.58
N ASN A 248 -1.09 8.94 -15.65
CA ASN A 248 -0.46 7.63 -15.82
C ASN A 248 -1.50 6.51 -15.87
N LEU A 249 -2.54 6.58 -15.04
CA LEU A 249 -3.66 5.63 -15.09
C LEU A 249 -4.35 5.69 -16.47
N ARG A 250 -4.72 6.88 -16.95
CA ARG A 250 -5.30 7.05 -18.30
C ARG A 250 -4.39 6.54 -19.40
N TYR A 251 -3.08 6.80 -19.31
CA TYR A 251 -2.11 6.30 -20.28
C TYR A 251 -2.06 4.77 -20.30
N ARG A 252 -1.99 4.13 -19.12
CA ARG A 252 -2.03 2.66 -19.00
C ARG A 252 -3.32 2.11 -19.59
N LEU A 253 -4.47 2.70 -19.28
CA LEU A 253 -5.76 2.26 -19.79
C LEU A 253 -5.89 2.43 -21.31
N ARG A 254 -5.49 3.58 -21.88
CA ARG A 254 -5.41 3.76 -23.34
C ARG A 254 -4.44 2.79 -24.01
N SER A 255 -3.37 2.40 -23.32
CA SER A 255 -2.45 1.40 -23.87
C SER A 255 -3.07 0.00 -23.96
N THR A 256 -4.14 -0.29 -23.20
CA THR A 256 -4.96 -1.49 -23.37
C THR A 256 -5.67 -1.50 -24.72
N GLU A 257 -6.17 -0.35 -25.20
CA GLU A 257 -6.80 -0.25 -26.52
C GLU A 257 -5.82 -0.55 -27.66
N ARG A 258 -4.52 -0.35 -27.41
CA ARG A 258 -3.46 -0.70 -28.37
C ARG A 258 -3.11 -2.18 -28.38
N LEU A 259 -3.63 -2.97 -27.45
CA LEU A 259 -3.53 -4.43 -27.50
C LEU A 259 -4.50 -4.96 -28.55
N ASN A 260 -4.04 -5.93 -29.34
CA ASN A 260 -4.92 -6.68 -30.25
C ASN A 260 -6.06 -7.30 -29.43
N HIS A 261 -7.27 -7.43 -29.99
CA HIS A 261 -8.45 -7.92 -29.25
C HIS A 261 -8.20 -9.23 -28.52
N GLY A 262 -7.54 -10.22 -29.15
CA GLY A 262 -7.22 -11.48 -28.47
C GLY A 262 -6.22 -11.36 -27.32
N GLN A 263 -5.49 -10.24 -27.22
CA GLN A 263 -4.51 -9.97 -26.16
C GLN A 263 -5.08 -9.20 -24.97
N ARG A 264 -6.35 -8.80 -25.04
CA ARG A 264 -7.02 -8.08 -23.96
C ARG A 264 -7.61 -9.11 -23.00
N PRO A 265 -7.49 -8.91 -21.69
CA PRO A 265 -8.27 -9.69 -20.75
C PRO A 265 -9.76 -9.42 -20.99
N GLN A 266 -10.60 -10.42 -20.75
CA GLN A 266 -12.05 -10.28 -20.88
C GLN A 266 -12.60 -9.24 -19.90
N LEU A 267 -11.97 -9.15 -18.71
CA LEU A 267 -12.34 -8.24 -17.64
C LEU A 267 -11.11 -7.66 -16.97
N SER A 268 -11.18 -6.42 -16.50
CA SER A 268 -10.09 -5.76 -15.77
C SER A 268 -10.52 -5.38 -14.37
N LEU A 269 -9.68 -5.69 -13.38
CA LEU A 269 -9.82 -5.26 -12.01
C LEU A 269 -8.77 -4.18 -11.71
N VAL A 270 -9.24 -3.02 -11.28
CA VAL A 270 -8.42 -1.87 -10.92
C VAL A 270 -8.41 -1.72 -9.40
N LEU A 271 -7.23 -1.85 -8.81
CA LEU A 271 -6.99 -1.71 -7.37
C LEU A 271 -6.53 -0.28 -7.09
N ALA A 272 -7.42 0.55 -6.57
CA ALA A 272 -7.14 1.93 -6.17
C ALA A 272 -6.49 1.99 -4.78
N ALA A 273 -5.72 3.05 -4.50
CA ALA A 273 -5.09 3.27 -3.20
C ALA A 273 -6.04 3.87 -2.15
N SER A 274 -7.07 4.60 -2.57
CA SER A 274 -8.05 5.32 -1.73
C SER A 274 -9.42 5.36 -2.42
N ASP A 275 -10.50 5.71 -1.71
CA ASP A 275 -11.82 5.82 -2.34
C ASP A 275 -11.84 6.98 -3.34
N GLN A 276 -11.15 8.09 -3.03
CA GLN A 276 -10.98 9.20 -3.98
C GLN A 276 -10.25 8.76 -5.25
N ASP A 277 -9.22 7.92 -5.14
CA ASP A 277 -8.55 7.35 -6.33
C ASP A 277 -9.46 6.39 -7.08
N ALA A 278 -10.31 5.62 -6.39
CA ALA A 278 -11.30 4.77 -7.02
C ALA A 278 -12.31 5.60 -7.83
N ARG A 279 -12.87 6.67 -7.23
CA ARG A 279 -13.77 7.62 -7.91
C ARG A 279 -13.10 8.29 -9.11
N ARG A 280 -11.81 8.62 -9.00
CA ARG A 280 -11.02 9.15 -10.13
C ARG A 280 -10.83 8.12 -11.24
N ALA A 281 -10.52 6.88 -10.89
CA ALA A 281 -10.40 5.80 -11.86
C ALA A 281 -11.73 5.62 -12.60
N LEU A 282 -12.85 5.57 -11.88
CA LEU A 282 -14.21 5.50 -12.45
C LEU A 282 -14.50 6.66 -13.41
N ARG A 283 -14.16 7.90 -13.04
CA ARG A 283 -14.32 9.08 -13.90
C ARG A 283 -13.41 9.04 -15.13
N ALA A 284 -12.15 8.67 -14.94
CA ALA A 284 -11.19 8.55 -16.03
C ALA A 284 -11.60 7.48 -17.05
N LEU A 285 -12.35 6.46 -16.60
CA LEU A 285 -12.88 5.33 -17.37
C LEU A 285 -14.29 5.56 -17.91
N GLY A 286 -14.87 6.75 -17.69
CA GLY A 286 -16.26 7.07 -18.01
C GLY A 286 -16.58 7.34 -19.47
N HIS A 287 -15.72 6.95 -20.42
CA HIS A 287 -16.10 6.92 -21.84
C HIS A 287 -16.97 5.67 -22.07
N PRO A 288 -18.27 5.81 -22.41
CA PRO A 288 -19.25 4.74 -22.29
C PRO A 288 -18.96 3.50 -23.14
N MET A 289 -18.32 3.65 -24.31
CA MET A 289 -18.31 2.59 -25.32
C MET A 289 -17.21 1.52 -25.15
N ASP A 290 -16.17 1.74 -24.33
CA ASP A 290 -14.95 0.92 -24.37
C ASP A 290 -14.60 0.15 -23.08
N HIS A 291 -15.30 0.38 -21.96
CA HIS A 291 -14.81 -0.04 -20.63
C HIS A 291 -15.83 -0.71 -19.70
N HIS A 292 -16.95 -1.23 -20.22
CA HIS A 292 -17.96 -1.97 -19.43
C HIS A 292 -17.43 -3.21 -18.69
N THR A 293 -16.24 -3.69 -19.05
CA THR A 293 -15.58 -4.84 -18.44
C THR A 293 -14.50 -4.44 -17.44
N MET A 294 -14.50 -3.19 -16.94
CA MET A 294 -13.56 -2.75 -15.91
C MET A 294 -14.27 -2.54 -14.58
N PHE A 295 -13.65 -2.98 -13.49
CA PHE A 295 -14.17 -2.88 -12.13
C PHE A 295 -13.11 -2.28 -11.23
N VAL A 296 -13.49 -1.31 -10.40
CA VAL A 296 -12.59 -0.60 -9.50
C VAL A 296 -12.97 -0.93 -8.07
N ALA A 297 -11.97 -1.17 -7.22
CA ALA A 297 -12.14 -1.27 -5.78
C ALA A 297 -10.89 -0.74 -5.07
N THR A 298 -11.02 -0.36 -3.80
CA THR A 298 -9.84 0.00 -3.02
C THR A 298 -9.07 -1.24 -2.57
N THR A 299 -7.74 -1.13 -2.60
CA THR A 299 -6.84 -2.20 -2.19
C THR A 299 -7.14 -2.64 -0.75
N GLY A 300 -7.38 -1.68 0.16
CA GLY A 300 -7.73 -1.97 1.54
C GLY A 300 -9.01 -2.80 1.67
N ALA A 301 -10.09 -2.42 0.98
CA ALA A 301 -11.37 -3.12 1.06
C ALA A 301 -11.29 -4.55 0.49
N VAL A 302 -10.61 -4.74 -0.65
CA VAL A 302 -10.44 -6.06 -1.28
C VAL A 302 -9.63 -7.01 -0.40
N LEU A 303 -8.59 -6.51 0.28
CA LEU A 303 -7.72 -7.35 1.11
C LEU A 303 -8.35 -7.69 2.47
N ALA A 304 -9.05 -6.73 3.08
CA ALA A 304 -9.63 -6.86 4.42
C ALA A 304 -10.90 -7.72 4.45
N ARG A 305 -11.70 -7.71 3.38
CA ARG A 305 -13.00 -8.39 3.33
C ARG A 305 -12.90 -9.78 2.68
N ASN A 306 -13.95 -10.58 2.83
CA ASN A 306 -14.07 -11.88 2.16
C ASN A 306 -14.56 -11.70 0.70
N VAL A 307 -14.54 -12.78 -0.08
CA VAL A 307 -14.98 -12.76 -1.50
C VAL A 307 -16.44 -12.36 -1.70
N GLY A 308 -17.29 -12.56 -0.69
CA GLY A 308 -18.71 -12.20 -0.71
C GLY A 308 -19.00 -10.74 -0.41
N ALA A 309 -17.99 -9.93 -0.10
CA ALA A 309 -18.19 -8.51 0.17
C ALA A 309 -18.46 -7.73 -1.12
N ARG A 310 -19.40 -6.79 -1.02
CA ARG A 310 -19.69 -5.81 -2.07
C ARG A 310 -18.65 -4.69 -1.94
N VAL A 311 -17.70 -4.65 -2.87
CA VAL A 311 -16.60 -3.67 -2.87
C VAL A 311 -16.21 -3.20 -4.27
N TRP A 312 -16.65 -3.91 -5.30
CA TRP A 312 -16.26 -3.65 -6.68
C TRP A 312 -17.30 -2.81 -7.39
N GLN A 313 -16.87 -1.72 -8.01
CA GLN A 313 -17.73 -0.81 -8.76
C GLN A 313 -17.41 -0.92 -10.25
N GLN A 314 -18.43 -1.13 -11.07
CA GLN A 314 -18.28 -1.23 -12.52
C GLN A 314 -18.00 0.15 -13.14
N CYS A 315 -17.09 0.20 -14.10
CA CYS A 315 -16.81 1.37 -14.93
C CYS A 315 -17.74 1.46 -16.15
N GLY A 316 -17.82 2.64 -16.77
CA GLY A 316 -18.53 2.80 -18.06
C GLY A 316 -19.99 3.27 -17.96
N ASN A 317 -20.44 3.65 -16.77
CA ASN A 317 -21.74 4.30 -16.55
C ASN A 317 -21.69 5.82 -16.88
N GLY A 318 -21.24 6.14 -18.09
CA GLY A 318 -21.17 7.47 -18.73
C GLY A 318 -21.03 8.71 -17.84
N VAL A 319 -19.91 9.45 -17.98
CA VAL A 319 -19.73 10.78 -17.37
C VAL A 319 -20.74 11.82 -17.89
N ASP A 320 -21.43 11.55 -19.00
CA ASP A 320 -22.42 12.45 -19.61
C ASP A 320 -23.88 12.15 -19.27
N ILE A 321 -24.17 11.03 -18.62
CA ILE A 321 -25.53 10.68 -18.21
C ILE A 321 -25.52 10.60 -16.68
N ALA A 322 -26.57 11.09 -16.03
CA ALA A 322 -26.76 11.02 -14.59
C ALA A 322 -26.87 9.56 -14.12
N THR A 323 -25.77 8.80 -14.20
CA THR A 323 -25.76 7.41 -13.80
C THR A 323 -25.27 7.39 -12.36
N PRO A 324 -26.11 6.97 -11.41
CA PRO A 324 -25.65 6.73 -10.05
C PRO A 324 -24.42 5.81 -10.10
N LEU A 325 -23.46 6.02 -9.20
CA LEU A 325 -22.31 5.12 -9.05
C LEU A 325 -22.84 3.67 -9.10
N ALA A 326 -22.24 2.86 -9.98
CA ALA A 326 -22.68 1.49 -10.17
C ALA A 326 -22.75 0.79 -8.80
N PRO A 327 -23.78 -0.04 -8.55
CA PRO A 327 -23.90 -0.73 -7.27
C PRO A 327 -22.63 -1.53 -7.02
N GLU A 328 -22.18 -1.55 -5.77
CA GLU A 328 -21.05 -2.39 -5.40
C GLU A 328 -21.43 -3.87 -5.62
N LEU A 329 -20.53 -4.61 -6.26
CA LEU A 329 -20.67 -6.01 -6.64
C LEU A 329 -19.72 -6.87 -5.82
N ARG A 330 -20.09 -8.15 -5.68
CA ARG A 330 -19.21 -9.17 -5.09
C ARG A 330 -18.34 -9.78 -6.17
N LEU A 331 -17.18 -10.30 -5.79
CA LEU A 331 -16.26 -10.92 -6.74
C LEU A 331 -16.89 -12.10 -7.51
N PRO A 332 -17.68 -13.00 -6.89
CA PRO A 332 -18.40 -14.05 -7.64
C PRO A 332 -19.35 -13.52 -8.72
N ASP A 333 -20.05 -12.41 -8.44
CA ASP A 333 -20.98 -11.80 -9.41
C ASP A 333 -20.23 -11.31 -10.66
N ILE A 334 -19.03 -10.72 -10.46
CA ILE A 334 -18.14 -10.25 -11.52
C ILE A 334 -17.58 -11.43 -12.33
N LEU A 335 -17.26 -12.55 -11.67
CA LEU A 335 -16.82 -13.76 -12.38
C LEU A 335 -17.94 -14.39 -13.21
N GLY A 336 -19.20 -14.27 -12.77
CA GLY A 336 -20.37 -14.68 -13.55
C GLY A 336 -20.50 -13.94 -14.88
N TRP A 337 -20.12 -12.66 -14.92
CA TRP A 337 -20.14 -11.85 -16.15
C TRP A 337 -19.20 -12.34 -17.24
N LEU A 338 -18.19 -13.14 -16.88
CA LEU A 338 -17.29 -13.77 -17.83
C LEU A 338 -17.95 -14.95 -18.59
N GLY A 339 -19.15 -15.39 -18.20
CA GLY A 339 -19.88 -16.49 -18.84
C GLY A 339 -20.75 -16.08 -20.04
N ASP A 340 -21.43 -14.94 -19.94
CA ASP A 340 -22.54 -14.58 -20.85
C ASP A 340 -22.12 -13.93 -22.18
N ARG A 341 -20.85 -13.53 -22.36
CA ARG A 341 -20.35 -12.85 -23.57
C ARG A 341 -19.55 -13.73 -24.54
N THR A 342 -19.38 -15.01 -24.22
CA THR A 342 -18.12 -15.71 -24.57
C THR A 342 -18.22 -16.73 -25.69
N ASP A 343 -19.37 -17.32 -25.98
CA ASP A 343 -19.41 -18.46 -26.90
C ASP A 343 -19.20 -18.08 -28.38
N ALA A 344 -19.61 -16.87 -28.78
CA ALA A 344 -19.33 -16.34 -30.11
C ALA A 344 -17.87 -15.90 -30.30
N GLU A 345 -17.20 -15.42 -29.23
CA GLU A 345 -15.81 -14.96 -29.27
C GLU A 345 -14.79 -16.09 -29.05
N ARG A 346 -15.16 -17.13 -28.28
CA ARG A 346 -14.36 -18.34 -27.99
C ARG A 346 -13.86 -19.06 -29.24
N LYS A 347 -14.65 -19.11 -30.33
CA LYS A 347 -14.24 -19.75 -31.59
C LYS A 347 -13.16 -18.98 -32.35
N ARG A 348 -13.03 -17.65 -32.15
CA ARG A 348 -11.99 -16.83 -32.79
C ARG A 348 -10.67 -16.81 -32.03
N TRP A 349 -10.67 -17.12 -30.73
CA TRP A 349 -9.49 -16.93 -29.87
C TRP A 349 -8.65 -18.20 -29.65
N ARG A 350 -9.20 -19.39 -29.92
CA ARG A 350 -8.47 -20.67 -29.82
C ARG A 350 -7.26 -20.79 -30.75
N THR A 351 -7.08 -19.86 -31.70
CA THR A 351 -5.99 -19.88 -32.69
C THR A 351 -4.83 -18.93 -32.41
N MET A 352 -4.80 -18.20 -31.29
CA MET A 352 -3.67 -17.31 -30.99
C MET A 352 -3.12 -17.49 -29.58
N ASP A 353 -1.89 -18.02 -29.50
CA ASP A 353 -1.01 -17.95 -28.34
C ASP A 353 -0.76 -16.49 -27.95
N VAL A 354 -1.65 -15.92 -27.16
CA VAL A 354 -1.38 -14.67 -26.47
C VAL A 354 -0.54 -14.99 -25.25
N LEU A 355 0.77 -14.99 -25.50
CA LEU A 355 1.75 -14.91 -24.43
C LEU A 355 2.08 -13.42 -24.20
N PRO A 356 2.17 -12.97 -22.93
CA PRO A 356 2.36 -11.56 -22.57
C PRO A 356 3.68 -10.90 -23.03
N ASP A 357 4.51 -11.58 -23.83
CA ASP A 357 5.92 -11.22 -24.02
C ASP A 357 6.42 -11.16 -25.47
N ARG A 358 5.55 -10.89 -26.46
CA ARG A 358 6.02 -10.65 -27.86
C ARG A 358 6.72 -9.30 -28.08
N LYS A 359 6.54 -8.32 -27.17
CA LYS A 359 7.13 -6.96 -27.26
C LYS A 359 7.97 -6.58 -26.02
N SER A 360 8.69 -7.54 -25.44
CA SER A 360 9.71 -7.23 -24.44
C SER A 360 10.70 -6.20 -25.00
N LEU A 361 10.97 -5.12 -24.26
CA LEU A 361 12.03 -4.16 -24.58
C LEU A 361 13.45 -4.76 -24.46
N TYR A 362 13.54 -6.00 -23.97
CA TYR A 362 14.79 -6.71 -23.68
C TYR A 362 15.04 -7.84 -24.67
N SER A 363 16.29 -7.98 -25.11
CA SER A 363 16.73 -9.00 -26.07
C SER A 363 16.54 -10.42 -25.54
N ALA A 364 16.39 -11.41 -26.43
CA ALA A 364 16.23 -12.82 -26.06
C ALA A 364 17.34 -13.32 -25.13
N ARG A 365 18.59 -12.88 -25.36
CA ARG A 365 19.75 -13.20 -24.51
C ARG A 365 19.59 -12.70 -23.07
N MET A 366 19.12 -11.46 -22.89
CA MET A 366 18.86 -10.93 -21.54
C MET A 366 17.75 -11.69 -20.82
N ARG A 367 16.74 -12.14 -21.58
CA ARG A 367 15.62 -12.93 -21.04
C ARG A 367 16.02 -14.37 -20.65
N ALA A 368 17.07 -14.94 -21.25
CA ALA A 368 17.56 -16.28 -20.91
C ALA A 368 18.68 -16.29 -19.85
N THR A 369 18.91 -15.17 -19.15
CA THR A 369 19.97 -15.11 -18.13
C THR A 369 19.47 -15.67 -16.79
N ARG A 370 20.22 -16.60 -16.19
CA ARG A 370 19.87 -17.19 -14.87
C ARG A 370 19.98 -16.17 -13.73
N PRO A 371 19.02 -16.16 -12.77
CA PRO A 371 18.99 -15.23 -11.65
C PRO A 371 19.93 -15.68 -10.53
N ARG A 372 20.16 -14.76 -9.58
CA ARG A 372 20.63 -15.08 -8.23
C ARG A 372 19.55 -14.63 -7.24
N PRO A 373 18.47 -15.42 -7.07
CA PRO A 373 17.25 -14.95 -6.42
C PRO A 373 17.45 -14.45 -4.99
N ALA A 374 18.24 -15.18 -4.19
CA ALA A 374 18.57 -14.80 -2.83
C ALA A 374 19.27 -13.44 -2.76
N GLU A 375 20.34 -13.24 -3.54
CA GLU A 375 21.08 -11.97 -3.61
C GLU A 375 20.18 -10.81 -4.06
N GLN A 376 19.30 -11.03 -5.02
CA GLN A 376 18.37 -10.01 -5.54
C GLN A 376 17.30 -9.62 -4.51
N LEU A 377 16.81 -10.57 -3.71
CA LEU A 377 15.88 -10.29 -2.61
C LEU A 377 16.60 -9.61 -1.44
N ASP A 378 17.80 -10.07 -1.09
CA ASP A 378 18.58 -9.53 0.03
C ASP A 378 19.04 -8.09 -0.23
N THR A 379 19.18 -7.70 -1.51
CA THR A 379 19.45 -6.31 -1.92
C THR A 379 18.19 -5.46 -2.09
N SER A 380 17.01 -6.06 -2.35
CA SER A 380 15.76 -5.35 -2.55
C SER A 380 15.27 -4.62 -1.30
N TYR A 381 14.89 -3.35 -1.44
CA TYR A 381 14.28 -2.57 -0.37
C TYR A 381 12.94 -3.13 0.10
N ALA A 382 12.20 -3.84 -0.74
CA ALA A 382 10.92 -4.44 -0.33
C ALA A 382 11.09 -5.50 0.78
N VAL A 383 12.25 -6.15 0.87
CA VAL A 383 12.58 -7.10 1.96
C VAL A 383 13.33 -6.40 3.09
N ARG A 384 14.27 -5.51 2.77
CA ARG A 384 15.14 -4.84 3.76
C ARG A 384 14.44 -3.78 4.61
N LEU A 385 13.32 -3.24 4.14
CA LEU A 385 12.55 -2.22 4.85
C LEU A 385 11.49 -2.89 5.74
N SER A 386 11.41 -2.44 6.99
CA SER A 386 10.33 -2.84 7.88
C SER A 386 9.00 -2.20 7.45
N ARG A 387 7.88 -2.73 7.96
CA ARG A 387 6.54 -2.13 7.74
C ARG A 387 6.50 -0.63 8.05
N THR A 388 7.12 -0.23 9.17
CA THR A 388 7.17 1.19 9.56
C THR A 388 8.04 2.00 8.62
N ASP A 389 9.16 1.46 8.13
CA ASP A 389 10.01 2.19 7.18
C ASP A 389 9.26 2.45 5.87
N LYS A 390 8.50 1.47 5.37
CA LYS A 390 7.64 1.63 4.17
C LYS A 390 6.55 2.66 4.37
N GLN A 391 5.83 2.58 5.50
CA GLN A 391 4.79 3.55 5.84
C GLN A 391 5.34 4.98 5.95
N VAL A 392 6.53 5.18 6.53
CA VAL A 392 7.18 6.49 6.56
C VAL A 392 7.56 6.99 5.16
N LEU A 393 8.05 6.12 4.27
CA LEU A 393 8.33 6.51 2.89
C LEU A 393 7.06 6.91 2.14
N ASP A 394 5.98 6.13 2.29
CA ASP A 394 4.68 6.42 1.67
C ASP A 394 4.12 7.76 2.18
N LEU A 395 4.20 8.00 3.49
CA LEU A 395 3.79 9.28 4.08
C LEU A 395 4.66 10.45 3.63
N LEU A 396 5.98 10.29 3.48
CA LEU A 396 6.85 11.36 2.99
C LEU A 396 6.67 11.64 1.48
N ALA A 397 6.19 10.66 0.72
CA ALA A 397 5.78 10.87 -0.67
C ALA A 397 4.50 11.70 -0.77
N ASP A 398 3.57 11.47 0.15
CA ASP A 398 2.30 12.18 0.22
C ASP A 398 2.44 13.57 0.88
N TRP A 399 3.22 13.63 1.96
CA TRP A 399 3.40 14.77 2.86
C TRP A 399 4.90 15.10 2.98
N PRO A 400 5.48 15.86 2.04
CA PRO A 400 6.87 16.28 2.16
C PRO A 400 7.05 17.28 3.32
N LEU A 401 8.29 17.41 3.80
CA LEU A 401 8.73 18.37 4.83
C LEU A 401 8.11 18.13 6.23
N CYS A 402 7.66 16.90 6.52
CA CYS A 402 7.14 16.55 7.83
C CYS A 402 8.25 16.45 8.88
N THR A 403 8.02 16.97 10.08
CA THR A 403 8.84 16.63 11.25
C THR A 403 8.57 15.20 11.72
N ALA A 404 9.44 14.67 12.58
CA ALA A 404 9.22 13.35 13.17
C ALA A 404 7.95 13.27 14.05
N GLU A 405 7.53 14.40 14.61
CA GLU A 405 6.30 14.51 15.39
C GLU A 405 5.06 14.51 14.50
N GLN A 406 5.10 15.27 13.40
CA GLN A 406 4.03 15.25 12.40
C GLN A 406 3.88 13.87 11.75
N LEU A 407 4.99 13.19 11.42
CA LEU A 407 4.94 11.81 10.94
C LEU A 407 4.35 10.85 11.98
N ALA A 408 4.67 11.04 13.26
CA ALA A 408 4.05 10.27 14.35
C ALA A 408 2.54 10.49 14.41
N GLY A 409 2.09 11.75 14.27
CA GLY A 409 0.68 12.10 14.21
C GLY A 409 -0.03 11.50 13.01
N LEU A 410 0.50 11.67 11.80
CA LEU A 410 -0.01 11.09 10.54
C LEU A 410 -0.07 9.55 10.54
N MET A 411 0.71 8.90 11.40
CA MET A 411 0.66 7.46 11.61
C MET A 411 -0.43 7.02 12.61
N GLY A 412 -1.35 7.92 13.00
CA GLY A 412 -2.37 7.68 14.02
C GLY A 412 -1.82 7.78 15.45
N GLY A 413 -0.92 8.73 15.72
CA GLY A 413 -0.36 8.94 17.06
C GLY A 413 0.69 7.91 17.49
N VAL A 414 1.41 7.29 16.56
CA VAL A 414 2.47 6.32 16.89
C VAL A 414 3.62 7.01 17.61
N GLY A 415 4.14 6.41 18.68
CA GLY A 415 5.21 7.01 19.50
C GLY A 415 6.42 7.51 18.70
N ARG A 416 6.80 8.78 18.92
CA ARG A 416 7.89 9.50 18.25
C ARG A 416 9.22 8.73 18.19
N ARG A 417 9.54 7.94 19.21
CA ARG A 417 10.74 7.07 19.23
C ARG A 417 10.78 6.09 18.07
N ARG A 418 9.64 5.48 17.71
CA ARG A 418 9.52 4.50 16.63
C ARG A 418 9.73 5.16 15.27
N VAL A 419 9.14 6.34 15.06
CA VAL A 419 9.34 7.14 13.84
C VAL A 419 10.80 7.59 13.71
N ASN A 420 11.40 8.12 14.78
CA ASN A 420 12.82 8.48 14.79
C ASN A 420 13.75 7.30 14.48
N GLN A 421 13.40 6.08 14.90
CA GLN A 421 14.16 4.90 14.54
C GLN A 421 14.04 4.58 13.05
N ALA A 422 12.84 4.68 12.48
CA ALA A 422 12.61 4.48 11.05
C ALA A 422 13.35 5.54 10.21
N LEU A 423 13.22 6.82 10.54
CA LEU A 423 13.94 7.91 9.87
C LEU A 423 15.46 7.73 9.91
N ARG A 424 16.04 7.34 11.06
CA ARG A 424 17.48 7.02 11.14
C ARG A 424 17.88 5.87 10.21
N ARG A 425 17.07 4.81 10.13
CA ARG A 425 17.32 3.67 9.22
C ARG A 425 17.19 4.05 7.75
N LEU A 426 16.23 4.91 7.40
CA LEU A 426 16.00 5.40 6.03
C LEU A 426 17.11 6.37 5.60
N ARG A 427 17.55 7.28 6.47
CA ARG A 427 18.70 8.17 6.23
C ARG A 427 20.00 7.40 6.01
N ARG A 428 20.29 6.39 6.85
CA ARG A 428 21.46 5.51 6.65
C ARG A 428 21.46 4.79 5.30
N ARG A 429 20.27 4.52 4.75
CA ARG A 429 20.08 3.93 3.43
C ARG A 429 20.02 4.98 2.31
N ARG A 430 20.16 6.27 2.63
CA ARG A 430 20.03 7.39 1.69
C ARG A 430 18.70 7.33 0.93
N LEU A 431 17.59 7.15 1.63
CA LEU A 431 16.24 7.22 1.05
C LEU A 431 15.47 8.47 1.48
N VAL A 432 15.94 9.12 2.55
CA VAL A 432 15.33 10.29 3.17
C VAL A 432 16.45 11.24 3.55
N GLU A 433 16.18 12.53 3.46
CA GLU A 433 17.05 13.61 3.89
C GLU A 433 16.32 14.51 4.89
N ARG A 434 17.09 15.23 5.70
CA ARG A 434 16.55 16.24 6.62
C ARG A 434 16.74 17.60 5.97
N ASP A 435 15.70 18.40 5.96
CA ASP A 435 15.77 19.82 5.58
C ASP A 435 16.45 20.60 6.70
N ASP A 436 17.64 21.16 6.44
CA ASP A 436 18.46 21.81 7.46
C ASP A 436 17.84 23.14 7.96
N GLU A 437 17.20 23.90 7.07
CA GLU A 437 16.56 25.16 7.42
C GLU A 437 15.24 24.94 8.17
N GLY A 438 14.55 23.84 7.87
CA GLY A 438 13.18 23.63 8.32
C GLY A 438 12.94 22.49 9.28
N GLY A 439 13.94 21.66 9.54
CA GLY A 439 13.91 20.54 10.47
C GLY A 439 13.05 19.34 10.05
N GLY A 440 12.29 19.46 8.96
CA GLY A 440 11.45 18.41 8.38
C GLY A 440 12.25 17.37 7.59
N TYR A 441 11.57 16.33 7.12
CA TYR A 441 12.16 15.26 6.32
C TYR A 441 11.52 15.22 4.93
N VAL A 442 12.32 14.84 3.93
CA VAL A 442 11.88 14.69 2.53
C VAL A 442 12.50 13.43 1.92
N LEU A 443 11.87 12.91 0.88
CA LEU A 443 12.47 11.85 0.06
C LEU A 443 13.58 12.43 -0.80
N ASN A 444 14.69 11.71 -0.91
CA ASN A 444 15.68 12.02 -1.94
C ASN A 444 15.40 11.21 -3.22
N ASP A 445 16.19 11.43 -4.27
CA ASP A 445 15.99 10.79 -5.59
C ASP A 445 15.96 9.26 -5.52
N GLU A 446 16.81 8.66 -4.67
CA GLU A 446 16.83 7.22 -4.47
C GLU A 446 15.55 6.74 -3.77
N GLY A 447 15.08 7.47 -2.74
CA GLY A 447 13.80 7.22 -2.08
C GLY A 447 12.62 7.27 -3.06
N LEU A 448 12.55 8.31 -3.90
CA LEU A 448 11.54 8.45 -4.94
C LEU A 448 11.66 7.35 -6.00
N THR A 449 12.87 6.99 -6.41
CA THR A 449 13.12 5.91 -7.37
C THR A 449 12.65 4.56 -6.82
N VAL A 450 12.92 4.27 -5.54
CA VAL A 450 12.46 3.05 -4.87
C VAL A 450 10.94 2.97 -4.87
N LEU A 451 10.25 4.04 -4.48
CA LEU A 451 8.80 4.08 -4.49
C LEU A 451 8.23 4.00 -5.92
N ALA A 452 8.81 4.70 -6.89
CA ALA A 452 8.38 4.68 -8.28
C ALA A 452 8.49 3.28 -8.88
N ARG A 453 9.59 2.57 -8.59
CA ARG A 453 9.77 1.17 -8.99
C ARG A 453 8.75 0.25 -8.32
N ARG A 454 8.51 0.41 -7.01
CA ARG A 454 7.50 -0.34 -6.23
C ARG A 454 6.10 -0.22 -6.86
N ASP A 455 5.72 0.97 -7.32
CA ASP A 455 4.40 1.29 -7.88
C ASP A 455 4.32 1.25 -9.41
N ARG A 456 5.40 0.87 -10.11
CA ARG A 456 5.47 0.90 -11.59
C ARG A 456 5.17 2.31 -12.16
N ALA A 457 5.49 3.36 -11.42
CA ALA A 457 5.43 4.73 -11.89
C ALA A 457 6.69 5.08 -12.71
N ALA A 458 6.56 6.01 -13.65
CA ALA A 458 7.72 6.55 -14.37
C ALA A 458 8.60 7.34 -13.40
N VAL A 459 9.86 6.93 -13.21
CA VAL A 459 10.79 7.57 -12.27
C VAL A 459 10.92 9.05 -12.55
N GLY A 460 11.14 9.46 -13.82
CA GLY A 460 11.27 10.87 -14.19
C GLY A 460 10.09 11.73 -13.75
N ALA A 461 8.85 11.28 -14.00
CA ALA A 461 7.64 12.00 -13.58
C ALA A 461 7.46 12.09 -12.06
N VAL A 462 8.11 11.19 -11.30
CA VAL A 462 8.11 11.23 -9.83
C VAL A 462 9.22 12.12 -9.30
N LEU A 463 10.36 12.24 -10.00
CA LEU A 463 11.46 13.14 -9.65
C LEU A 463 11.08 14.63 -9.78
N ASP A 464 10.06 14.95 -10.58
CA ASP A 464 9.47 16.30 -10.64
C ASP A 464 8.72 16.70 -9.34
N ARG A 465 8.55 15.76 -8.40
CA ARG A 465 8.07 16.02 -7.03
C ARG A 465 9.23 16.51 -6.15
N TRP A 466 8.90 17.11 -5.01
CA TRP A 466 9.87 17.69 -4.08
C TRP A 466 11.07 16.77 -3.79
N THR A 467 12.26 17.22 -4.17
CA THR A 467 13.55 16.62 -3.79
C THR A 467 14.41 17.65 -3.06
N PRO A 468 15.32 17.21 -2.17
CA PRO A 468 16.22 18.10 -1.44
C PRO A 468 17.35 18.66 -2.30
N GLN A 469 17.51 18.26 -3.57
CA GLN A 469 18.58 18.78 -4.41
C GLN A 469 18.43 20.29 -4.58
N GLN A 470 19.37 21.01 -4.00
CA GLN A 470 19.62 22.40 -4.30
C GLN A 470 20.40 22.48 -5.60
N TYR A 471 19.76 22.97 -6.66
CA TYR A 471 20.48 23.54 -7.78
C TYR A 471 20.59 25.04 -7.53
N GLU A 472 21.82 25.55 -7.37
CA GLU A 472 22.09 26.98 -7.12
C GLU A 472 21.34 27.55 -5.89
N GLY A 473 21.15 26.74 -4.84
CA GLY A 473 20.43 27.15 -3.63
C GLY A 473 18.89 27.07 -3.71
N VAL A 474 18.34 26.50 -4.78
CA VAL A 474 16.89 26.36 -5.02
C VAL A 474 16.49 24.88 -5.05
N TYR A 475 15.43 24.51 -4.34
CA TYR A 475 14.85 23.16 -4.37
C TYR A 475 14.15 22.94 -5.72
N ILE A 476 14.39 21.80 -6.36
CA ILE A 476 13.78 21.43 -7.64
C ILE A 476 12.39 20.81 -7.39
N GLY A 477 11.34 21.37 -8.01
CA GLY A 477 9.96 20.89 -7.95
C GLY A 477 8.94 21.90 -8.51
N THR A 478 7.77 21.43 -8.93
CA THR A 478 6.72 22.27 -9.55
C THR A 478 5.97 23.14 -8.55
N SER A 479 6.56 24.28 -8.18
CA SER A 479 5.89 25.59 -7.97
C SER A 479 6.87 26.54 -7.28
N LEU A 480 7.56 27.40 -8.04
CA LEU A 480 8.47 28.43 -7.50
C LEU A 480 7.68 29.68 -7.07
N ARG A 481 7.04 29.62 -5.90
CA ARG A 481 6.74 30.83 -5.08
C ARG A 481 7.54 30.69 -3.78
N SER A 482 8.04 31.80 -3.23
CA SER A 482 9.14 31.81 -2.24
C SER A 482 9.15 30.59 -1.32
N LEU A 483 10.23 29.81 -1.41
CA LEU A 483 10.41 28.52 -0.74
C LEU A 483 10.02 28.57 0.75
N ALA A 484 10.40 29.63 1.46
CA ALA A 484 10.01 29.86 2.84
C ALA A 484 8.48 29.92 3.03
N SER A 485 7.76 30.58 2.11
CA SER A 485 6.31 30.63 2.18
C SER A 485 5.62 29.32 1.87
N GLN A 486 6.22 28.47 1.07
CA GLN A 486 5.70 27.12 0.83
C GLN A 486 6.01 26.19 1.98
N ARG A 487 7.19 26.31 2.61
CA ARG A 487 7.51 25.56 3.83
C ARG A 487 6.52 25.85 4.95
N ASP A 488 6.25 27.11 5.22
CA ASP A 488 5.31 27.46 6.30
C ASP A 488 3.88 27.03 5.98
N HIS A 489 3.44 27.19 4.72
CA HIS A 489 2.15 26.70 4.25
C HIS A 489 2.04 25.18 4.40
N GLN A 490 3.04 24.45 3.91
CA GLN A 490 3.11 22.99 4.02
C GLN A 490 3.16 22.55 5.49
N ARG A 491 3.86 23.26 6.36
CA ARG A 491 3.88 22.97 7.80
C ARG A 491 2.51 23.16 8.44
N GLY A 492 1.77 24.20 8.07
CA GLY A 492 0.41 24.43 8.56
C GLY A 492 -0.53 23.29 8.14
N ILE A 493 -0.52 22.93 6.86
CA ILE A 493 -1.30 21.81 6.30
C ILE A 493 -0.94 20.49 7.00
N VAL A 494 0.36 20.16 7.05
CA VAL A 494 0.84 18.91 7.65
C VAL A 494 0.58 18.89 9.16
N GLY A 495 0.73 20.02 9.84
CA GLY A 495 0.44 20.17 11.27
C GLY A 495 -1.02 19.84 11.56
N PHE A 496 -1.95 20.43 10.80
CA PHE A 496 -3.36 20.09 10.86
C PHE A 496 -3.61 18.59 10.62
N ALA A 497 -3.14 18.05 9.49
CA ALA A 497 -3.40 16.67 9.09
C ALA A 497 -2.82 15.66 10.10
N ALA A 498 -1.61 15.91 10.60
CA ALA A 498 -0.96 15.09 11.62
C ALA A 498 -1.74 15.11 12.93
N ARG A 499 -2.21 16.28 13.36
CA ARG A 499 -2.96 16.41 14.61
C ARG A 499 -4.34 15.77 14.52
N LEU A 500 -5.07 15.99 13.43
CA LEU A 500 -6.34 15.31 13.15
C LEU A 500 -6.17 13.80 13.21
N SER A 501 -5.17 13.25 12.52
CA SER A 501 -4.91 11.81 12.51
C SER A 501 -4.53 11.27 13.90
N ALA A 502 -3.77 12.04 14.70
CA ALA A 502 -3.41 11.68 16.06
C ALA A 502 -4.62 11.67 17.00
N GLU A 503 -5.47 12.70 16.94
CA GLU A 503 -6.66 12.82 17.77
C GLU A 503 -7.68 11.72 17.45
N VAL A 504 -7.93 11.44 16.17
CA VAL A 504 -8.77 10.30 15.77
C VAL A 504 -8.15 8.97 16.24
N GLY A 505 -6.83 8.81 16.09
CA GLY A 505 -6.13 7.62 16.58
C GLY A 505 -6.20 7.42 18.09
N ALA A 506 -6.40 8.50 18.87
CA ALA A 506 -6.60 8.46 20.31
C ALA A 506 -8.05 8.13 20.71
N LEU A 507 -9.02 8.31 19.79
CA LEU A 507 -10.44 8.10 20.00
C LEU A 507 -11.05 7.11 18.97
N PRO A 508 -10.49 5.89 18.82
CA PRO A 508 -10.88 4.97 17.73
C PRO A 508 -12.30 4.39 17.86
N ASP A 509 -12.91 4.48 19.04
CA ASP A 509 -14.30 4.02 19.28
C ASP A 509 -15.34 5.10 18.94
N GLU A 510 -14.92 6.37 18.88
CA GLU A 510 -15.79 7.51 18.57
C GLU A 510 -15.61 7.97 17.12
N TYR A 511 -14.37 7.99 16.63
CA TYR A 511 -14.01 8.57 15.34
C TYR A 511 -13.28 7.58 14.44
N GLU A 512 -13.56 7.68 13.14
CA GLU A 512 -12.77 7.03 12.09
C GLU A 512 -12.40 8.07 11.03
N LEU A 513 -11.15 7.99 10.54
CA LEU A 513 -10.62 8.89 9.53
C LEU A 513 -10.32 8.11 8.26
N PHE A 514 -10.93 8.54 7.16
CA PHE A 514 -10.76 7.96 5.85
C PHE A 514 -10.18 8.98 4.88
N ASP A 515 -9.41 8.50 3.90
CA ASP A 515 -8.92 9.29 2.78
C ASP A 515 -8.29 10.63 3.19
N LEU A 516 -7.44 10.66 4.23
CA LEU A 516 -6.64 11.85 4.55
C LEU A 516 -5.60 12.08 3.45
N LEU A 517 -5.93 12.94 2.49
CA LEU A 517 -5.19 13.10 1.24
C LEU A 517 -4.56 14.49 1.12
N PRO A 518 -3.28 14.58 0.72
CA PRO A 518 -2.60 15.85 0.45
C PRO A 518 -3.12 16.52 -0.82
N THR A 519 -2.76 17.78 -1.03
CA THR A 519 -3.21 18.64 -2.16
C THR A 519 -3.14 17.96 -3.54
N HIS A 520 -2.02 17.32 -3.84
CA HIS A 520 -1.83 16.67 -5.14
C HIS A 520 -2.70 15.41 -5.34
N ARG A 521 -3.21 14.83 -4.24
CA ARG A 521 -4.17 13.72 -4.22
C ARG A 521 -5.58 14.16 -3.86
N SER A 522 -5.83 15.42 -3.53
CA SER A 522 -7.17 15.96 -3.26
C SER A 522 -7.76 16.74 -4.45
N GLN A 523 -6.94 17.08 -5.46
CA GLN A 523 -7.35 17.78 -6.69
C GLN A 523 -8.63 17.21 -7.34
N ILE A 524 -9.59 18.09 -7.64
CA ILE A 524 -10.86 17.73 -8.27
C ILE A 524 -10.98 18.45 -9.61
N SER A 525 -11.20 17.68 -10.67
CA SER A 525 -11.47 18.21 -12.01
C SER A 525 -12.96 18.01 -12.31
N TYR A 526 -13.62 19.07 -12.74
CA TYR A 526 -15.05 19.08 -13.04
C TYR A 526 -15.35 20.01 -14.20
N ASP A 527 -16.49 19.84 -14.86
CA ASP A 527 -16.94 20.76 -15.90
C ASP A 527 -18.01 21.67 -15.31
N ALA A 528 -17.85 22.97 -15.52
CA ALA A 528 -18.83 23.98 -15.13
C ALA A 528 -18.85 25.08 -16.20
N GLU A 529 -20.06 25.52 -16.55
CA GLU A 529 -20.27 26.62 -17.51
C GLU A 529 -19.58 26.38 -18.87
N GLY A 530 -19.55 25.12 -19.33
CA GLY A 530 -18.94 24.75 -20.62
C GLY A 530 -17.41 24.68 -20.63
N ALA A 531 -16.74 24.84 -19.49
CA ALA A 531 -15.29 24.77 -19.37
C ALA A 531 -14.84 23.80 -18.29
N ARG A 532 -13.68 23.17 -18.52
CA ARG A 532 -13.04 22.31 -17.53
C ARG A 532 -12.42 23.17 -16.43
N GLN A 533 -12.89 22.98 -15.22
CA GLN A 533 -12.45 23.68 -14.01
C GLN A 533 -11.64 22.75 -13.11
N LEU A 534 -10.96 23.38 -12.15
CA LEU A 534 -10.14 22.69 -11.18
C LEU A 534 -10.32 23.27 -9.77
N LEU A 535 -10.60 22.38 -8.82
CA LEU A 535 -10.60 22.66 -7.40
C LEU A 535 -9.37 22.00 -6.76
N LEU A 536 -8.66 22.75 -5.92
CA LEU A 536 -7.38 22.37 -5.33
C LEU A 536 -7.41 22.59 -3.80
N PRO A 537 -8.16 21.77 -3.06
CA PRO A 537 -8.15 21.86 -1.59
C PRO A 537 -6.77 21.45 -1.06
N ASP A 538 -6.28 22.10 -0.02
CA ASP A 538 -4.97 21.77 0.57
C ASP A 538 -4.96 20.35 1.14
N VAL A 539 -6.06 19.94 1.78
CA VAL A 539 -6.31 18.56 2.24
C VAL A 539 -7.76 18.19 1.94
N SER A 540 -8.01 16.93 1.59
CA SER A 540 -9.36 16.35 1.62
C SER A 540 -9.38 15.15 2.54
N PHE A 541 -10.47 14.93 3.26
CA PHE A 541 -10.66 13.75 4.09
C PHE A 541 -12.14 13.48 4.34
N GLN A 542 -12.45 12.28 4.79
CA GLN A 542 -13.76 11.93 5.31
C GLN A 542 -13.63 11.57 6.79
N LEU A 543 -14.43 12.22 7.62
CA LEU A 543 -14.50 11.95 9.05
C LEU A 543 -15.80 11.22 9.35
N ALA A 544 -15.70 10.08 10.04
CA ALA A 544 -16.84 9.42 10.63
C ALA A 544 -16.86 9.65 12.13
N HIS A 545 -18.02 9.96 12.69
CA HIS A 545 -18.26 10.05 14.12
C HIS A 545 -19.49 9.19 14.45
N LEU A 546 -19.31 8.15 15.25
CA LEU A 546 -20.36 7.21 15.65
C LEU A 546 -21.22 6.71 14.46
N GLY A 547 -20.55 6.41 13.33
CA GLY A 547 -21.19 5.91 12.11
C GLY A 547 -21.79 6.96 11.17
N TYR A 548 -21.74 8.25 11.51
CA TYR A 548 -22.12 9.34 10.62
C TYR A 548 -20.90 9.90 9.88
N PHE A 549 -20.99 10.00 8.55
CA PHE A 549 -19.86 10.39 7.69
C PHE A 549 -20.05 11.80 7.12
N GLU A 550 -18.97 12.59 7.11
CA GLU A 550 -18.94 13.90 6.46
C GLU A 550 -17.64 14.08 5.68
N TRP A 551 -17.76 14.63 4.47
CA TRP A 551 -16.62 15.01 3.66
C TRP A 551 -16.13 16.39 4.07
N CYS A 552 -14.83 16.50 4.29
CA CYS A 552 -14.18 17.75 4.65
C CYS A 552 -13.14 18.12 3.59
N LEU A 553 -13.18 19.38 3.16
CA LEU A 553 -12.17 20.01 2.32
C LEU A 553 -11.50 21.09 3.15
N PHE A 554 -10.18 21.07 3.25
CA PHE A 554 -9.44 21.96 4.13
C PHE A 554 -8.55 22.90 3.33
N GLU A 555 -8.49 24.15 3.78
CA GLU A 555 -7.66 25.23 3.26
C GLU A 555 -6.88 25.87 4.41
N TYR A 556 -5.56 25.96 4.26
CA TYR A 556 -4.71 26.73 5.16
C TYR A 556 -4.50 28.13 4.59
N GLU A 557 -4.87 29.17 5.33
CA GLU A 557 -4.79 30.55 4.85
C GLU A 557 -3.79 31.36 5.68
N ARG A 558 -2.58 31.48 5.11
CA ARG A 558 -1.46 32.19 5.74
C ARG A 558 -1.61 33.71 5.78
N ARG A 559 -2.21 34.30 4.73
CA ARG A 559 -2.32 35.76 4.63
C ARG A 559 -3.75 36.15 4.29
N ALA A 560 -4.39 36.92 5.16
CA ALA A 560 -5.54 37.77 4.81
C ALA A 560 -5.18 38.90 3.80
N THR A 561 -4.23 38.66 2.88
CA THR A 561 -3.86 39.58 1.81
C THR A 561 -4.29 38.95 0.49
N THR A 562 -5.58 38.79 0.25
CA THR A 562 -6.47 39.91 -0.04
C THR A 562 -7.90 39.43 0.11
N PRO A 563 -8.75 40.07 0.94
CA PRO A 563 -10.19 39.84 0.95
C PRO A 563 -10.81 39.86 -0.46
N ARG A 564 -10.17 40.55 -1.43
CA ARG A 564 -10.53 40.55 -2.86
C ARG A 564 -10.49 39.18 -3.56
N ARG A 565 -9.65 38.21 -3.12
CA ARG A 565 -9.53 36.87 -3.76
C ARG A 565 -10.39 35.80 -3.09
N LEU A 566 -10.82 36.04 -1.87
CA LEU A 566 -11.65 35.11 -1.11
C LEU A 566 -13.00 34.83 -1.79
N PRO A 567 -13.73 35.83 -2.33
CA PRO A 567 -14.90 35.59 -3.16
C PRO A 567 -14.61 34.70 -4.36
N THR A 568 -13.46 34.88 -5.03
CA THR A 568 -13.07 34.04 -6.18
C THR A 568 -12.84 32.60 -5.78
N ARG A 569 -12.17 32.36 -4.64
CA ARG A 569 -11.92 31.02 -4.09
C ARG A 569 -13.23 30.34 -3.67
N LEU A 570 -14.08 31.03 -2.90
CA LEU A 570 -15.39 30.54 -2.48
C LEU A 570 -16.32 30.29 -3.68
N ARG A 571 -16.27 31.12 -4.72
CA ARG A 571 -16.99 30.87 -5.99
C ARG A 571 -16.55 29.60 -6.70
N SER A 572 -15.30 29.16 -6.56
CA SER A 572 -14.87 27.86 -7.11
C SER A 572 -15.52 26.70 -6.36
N TYR A 573 -15.58 26.78 -5.03
CA TYR A 573 -16.34 25.81 -4.21
C TYR A 573 -17.83 25.84 -4.53
N GLU A 574 -18.45 27.02 -4.61
CA GLU A 574 -19.86 27.18 -4.97
C GLU A 574 -20.16 26.59 -6.35
N ARG A 575 -19.33 26.88 -7.36
CA ARG A 575 -19.46 26.30 -8.71
C ARG A 575 -19.33 24.79 -8.68
N TYR A 576 -18.38 24.26 -7.93
CA TYR A 576 -18.21 22.81 -7.78
C TYR A 576 -19.40 22.16 -7.07
N PHE A 577 -19.86 22.71 -5.95
CA PHE A 577 -20.98 22.18 -5.16
C PHE A 577 -22.32 22.26 -5.89
N ARG A 578 -22.49 23.24 -6.79
CA ARG A 578 -23.62 23.30 -7.73
C ARG A 578 -23.47 22.37 -8.93
N SER A 579 -22.26 21.89 -9.21
CA SER A 579 -22.04 20.97 -10.32
C SER A 579 -22.54 19.58 -9.96
N ARG A 580 -22.90 18.81 -11.00
CA ARG A 580 -23.25 17.39 -10.87
C ARG A 580 -22.15 16.52 -10.25
N TYR A 581 -20.89 16.97 -10.31
CA TYR A 581 -19.73 16.20 -9.85
C TYR A 581 -19.67 16.11 -8.32
N ALA A 582 -20.11 17.14 -7.59
CA ALA A 582 -20.07 17.14 -6.13
C ALA A 582 -20.97 16.04 -5.52
N ALA A 583 -22.16 15.81 -6.10
CA ALA A 583 -23.04 14.74 -5.66
C ALA A 583 -22.39 13.35 -5.81
N ASN A 584 -21.69 13.12 -6.91
CA ASN A 584 -21.00 11.84 -7.17
C ASN A 584 -19.74 11.68 -6.31
N ASP A 585 -19.01 12.77 -6.07
CA ASP A 585 -17.75 12.75 -5.30
C ASP A 585 -17.99 12.66 -3.79
N HIS A 586 -19.15 13.09 -3.30
CA HIS A 586 -19.40 13.23 -1.86
C HIS A 586 -20.71 12.58 -1.37
N GLY A 587 -21.37 11.77 -2.20
CA GLY A 587 -22.56 11.02 -1.77
C GLY A 587 -23.82 11.88 -1.63
N GLY A 588 -23.96 12.91 -2.48
CA GLY A 588 -25.14 13.76 -2.56
C GLY A 588 -25.18 14.93 -1.56
N LEU A 589 -24.26 14.99 -0.60
CA LEU A 589 -24.15 16.10 0.35
C LEU A 589 -22.95 16.99 0.01
N PRO A 590 -23.10 18.33 0.00
CA PRO A 590 -21.97 19.22 -0.16
C PRO A 590 -21.02 19.09 1.04
N PRO A 591 -19.71 18.92 0.81
CA PRO A 591 -18.69 18.87 1.85
C PRO A 591 -18.67 20.11 2.75
N LEU A 592 -18.21 19.91 3.98
CA LEU A 592 -17.78 20.98 4.86
C LEU A 592 -16.41 21.53 4.41
N VAL A 593 -16.31 22.84 4.19
CA VAL A 593 -15.03 23.50 3.90
C VAL A 593 -14.45 24.09 5.18
N LEU A 594 -13.28 23.63 5.58
CA LEU A 594 -12.55 24.03 6.78
C LEU A 594 -11.45 25.03 6.42
N PHE A 595 -11.49 26.22 7.01
CA PHE A 595 -10.46 27.25 6.83
C PHE A 595 -9.65 27.42 8.11
N LEU A 596 -8.34 27.18 8.03
CA LEU A 596 -7.42 27.44 9.14
C LEU A 596 -6.61 28.70 8.87
N PHE A 597 -6.75 29.71 9.73
CA PHE A 597 -6.06 30.99 9.63
C PHE A 597 -4.85 31.07 10.56
N GLU A 598 -3.81 31.77 10.13
CA GLU A 598 -2.65 32.05 10.99
C GLU A 598 -3.01 33.03 12.13
N SER A 599 -3.96 33.95 11.93
CA SER A 599 -4.32 34.99 12.90
C SER A 599 -5.83 35.18 13.06
N GLU A 600 -6.29 35.55 14.25
CA GLU A 600 -7.71 35.85 14.53
C GLU A 600 -8.28 36.97 13.66
N ARG A 601 -7.50 38.04 13.44
CA ARG A 601 -7.91 39.15 12.56
C ARG A 601 -8.23 38.70 11.13
N ALA A 602 -7.50 37.71 10.62
CA ALA A 602 -7.74 37.14 9.30
C ALA A 602 -9.05 36.34 9.27
N GLU A 603 -9.27 35.56 10.32
CA GLU A 603 -10.49 34.78 10.51
C GLU A 603 -11.74 35.69 10.59
N GLU A 604 -11.70 36.77 11.38
CA GLU A 604 -12.82 37.70 11.53
C GLU A 604 -13.20 38.35 10.20
N GLY A 605 -12.21 38.79 9.42
CA GLY A 605 -12.44 39.32 8.07
C GLY A 605 -13.04 38.28 7.13
N PHE A 606 -12.65 37.01 7.25
CA PHE A 606 -13.26 35.91 6.51
C PHE A 606 -14.71 35.68 6.90
N LEU A 607 -15.01 35.59 8.20
CA LEU A 607 -16.37 35.36 8.70
C LEU A 607 -17.34 36.45 8.22
N HIS A 608 -16.88 37.71 8.16
CA HIS A 608 -17.67 38.82 7.61
C HIS A 608 -17.94 38.68 6.11
N VAL A 609 -17.00 38.19 5.30
CA VAL A 609 -17.23 37.99 3.86
C VAL A 609 -18.07 36.74 3.59
N ALA A 610 -17.84 35.67 4.34
CA ALA A 610 -18.53 34.40 4.20
C ALA A 610 -20.03 34.51 4.53
N SER A 611 -20.44 35.45 5.38
CA SER A 611 -21.86 35.67 5.69
C SER A 611 -22.69 36.14 4.50
N PHE A 612 -22.06 36.63 3.43
CA PHE A 612 -22.73 37.04 2.20
C PHE A 612 -22.75 35.95 1.11
N LEU A 613 -22.31 34.72 1.41
CA LEU A 613 -22.20 33.61 0.46
C LEU A 613 -22.90 32.34 0.98
N PRO A 614 -24.23 32.21 0.79
CA PRO A 614 -25.03 31.14 1.40
C PRO A 614 -24.87 29.75 0.76
N GLY A 615 -24.10 29.62 -0.33
CA GLY A 615 -24.04 28.40 -1.13
C GLY A 615 -23.01 27.34 -0.69
N VAL A 616 -22.18 27.63 0.32
CA VAL A 616 -21.07 26.77 0.74
C VAL A 616 -21.12 26.60 2.25
N LEU A 617 -21.22 25.35 2.71
CA LEU A 617 -21.09 25.03 4.13
C LEU A 617 -19.62 25.11 4.52
N LEU A 618 -19.28 26.03 5.41
CA LEU A 618 -17.89 26.27 5.78
C LEU A 618 -17.75 26.59 7.26
N ALA A 619 -16.58 26.28 7.81
CA ALA A 619 -16.19 26.62 9.17
C ALA A 619 -14.74 27.14 9.18
N SER A 620 -14.41 27.98 10.14
CA SER A 620 -13.05 28.51 10.30
C SER A 620 -12.50 28.32 11.70
N THR A 621 -11.19 28.33 11.83
CA THR A 621 -10.49 28.46 13.12
C THR A 621 -9.13 29.11 12.91
N THR A 622 -8.38 29.31 13.99
CA THR A 622 -7.00 29.78 13.95
C THR A 622 -6.02 28.70 14.39
N THR A 623 -4.77 28.83 13.96
CA THR A 623 -3.67 27.96 14.41
C THR A 623 -3.55 27.96 15.94
N ALA A 624 -3.66 29.11 16.58
CA ALA A 624 -3.60 29.23 18.04
C ALA A 624 -4.74 28.48 18.76
N VAL A 625 -5.98 28.63 18.29
CA VAL A 625 -7.14 27.93 18.88
C VAL A 625 -7.02 26.42 18.67
N LEU A 626 -6.62 26.00 17.47
CA LEU A 626 -6.38 24.60 17.15
C LEU A 626 -5.23 24.04 18.01
N GLU A 627 -4.18 24.84 18.25
CA GLU A 627 -3.07 24.45 19.12
C GLU A 627 -3.53 24.18 20.56
N GLU A 628 -4.37 25.05 21.11
CA GLU A 628 -4.92 24.96 22.46
C GLU A 628 -5.94 23.83 22.62
N ARG A 629 -6.93 23.76 21.73
CA ARG A 629 -8.13 22.90 21.89
C ARG A 629 -8.08 21.61 21.05
N GLY A 630 -7.31 21.59 19.98
CA GLY A 630 -7.30 20.47 19.05
C GLY A 630 -8.29 20.60 17.91
N VAL A 631 -8.25 19.61 17.03
CA VAL A 631 -9.01 19.59 15.77
C VAL A 631 -10.45 19.13 15.99
N LEU A 632 -10.64 18.12 16.85
CA LEU A 632 -11.93 17.48 17.09
C LEU A 632 -12.77 18.16 18.18
N GLU A 633 -12.18 19.04 18.98
CA GLU A 633 -12.89 19.88 19.95
C GLU A 633 -13.54 21.10 19.29
N GLN A 634 -14.29 21.92 20.06
CA GLN A 634 -15.09 23.06 19.56
C GLN A 634 -14.21 24.25 19.13
N ALA A 635 -13.25 23.97 18.25
CA ALA A 635 -12.29 24.90 17.69
C ALA A 635 -12.87 25.63 16.46
N TRP A 636 -13.89 25.08 15.82
CA TRP A 636 -14.40 25.58 14.55
C TRP A 636 -15.61 26.52 14.73
N ARG A 637 -15.57 27.68 14.07
CA ARG A 637 -16.62 28.71 14.06
C ARG A 637 -17.38 28.68 12.73
N LEU A 638 -18.71 28.81 12.79
CA LEU A 638 -19.58 28.93 11.62
C LEU A 638 -19.97 30.40 11.38
N PRO A 639 -19.87 30.94 10.16
CA PRO A 639 -20.41 32.26 9.86
C PRO A 639 -21.94 32.22 9.77
N PRO A 640 -22.66 33.24 10.27
CA PRO A 640 -24.08 33.41 10.00
C PRO A 640 -24.33 33.53 8.49
N PRO A 641 -25.44 33.00 7.90
CA PRO A 641 -26.58 32.34 8.51
C PRO A 641 -26.42 30.81 8.65
N HIS A 642 -25.21 30.26 8.51
CA HIS A 642 -24.96 28.81 8.51
C HIS A 642 -25.08 28.14 9.89
N ALA A 643 -25.66 28.84 10.88
CA ALA A 643 -26.01 28.27 12.19
C ALA A 643 -26.88 27.00 12.00
N PRO A 644 -26.63 25.94 12.77
CA PRO A 644 -26.72 24.58 12.27
C PRO A 644 -28.17 24.13 12.02
N ARG A 645 -28.52 23.85 10.76
CA ARG A 645 -29.65 22.98 10.40
C ARG A 645 -29.26 21.50 10.28
N ARG A 646 -27.97 21.16 10.30
CA ARG A 646 -27.48 19.77 10.26
C ARG A 646 -27.20 19.28 11.69
N ARG A 647 -27.94 18.25 12.14
CA ARG A 647 -27.72 17.54 13.44
C ARG A 647 -26.25 17.19 13.69
N PHE A 648 -25.55 16.75 12.64
CA PHE A 648 -24.15 16.33 12.71
C PHE A 648 -23.16 17.40 13.19
N LEU A 649 -23.31 18.69 12.81
CA LEU A 649 -22.42 19.76 13.31
C LEU A 649 -22.70 20.12 14.78
N ALA A 650 -23.87 19.76 15.30
CA ALA A 650 -24.21 19.89 16.71
C ALA A 650 -23.73 18.66 17.53
N ASP A 651 -23.62 17.49 16.89
CA ASP A 651 -23.17 16.23 17.49
C ASP A 651 -21.64 16.01 17.40
N LEU A 652 -20.99 16.60 16.39
CA LEU A 652 -19.53 16.69 16.34
C LEU A 652 -19.06 17.66 17.43
N ARG A 653 -18.12 17.21 18.27
CA ARG A 653 -17.44 18.11 19.21
C ARG A 653 -16.66 19.23 18.49
N MET A 654 -16.55 19.20 17.16
CA MET A 654 -15.76 20.13 16.34
C MET A 654 -16.25 21.58 16.33
N VAL A 655 -17.56 21.84 16.42
CA VAL A 655 -18.09 23.19 16.11
C VAL A 655 -18.60 23.92 17.35
N ALA A 656 -18.10 25.13 17.58
CA ALA A 656 -18.64 26.04 18.58
C ALA A 656 -20.01 26.58 18.13
N LYS A 657 -21.02 26.52 19.01
CA LYS A 657 -22.32 27.16 18.75
C LYS A 657 -22.12 28.66 18.53
N CYS A 658 -22.74 29.21 17.49
CA CYS A 658 -22.77 30.65 17.24
C CYS A 658 -23.43 31.34 18.44
N PRO A 659 -22.82 32.37 19.06
CA PRO A 659 -23.42 33.10 20.16
C PRO A 659 -24.47 34.07 19.59
N THR A 660 -25.60 33.54 19.15
CA THR A 660 -26.80 34.33 18.83
C THR A 660 -28.04 33.49 19.11
N ASP A 661 -28.37 33.36 20.39
CA ASP A 661 -29.69 33.71 20.93
C ASP A 661 -29.50 33.96 22.45
N PRO A 662 -30.17 34.98 23.04
CA PRO A 662 -30.03 35.36 24.45
C PRO A 662 -30.39 34.24 25.44
#